data_AF-A0A9Q8SBW9-F1
#
_entry.id   AF-A0A9Q8SBW9-F1
#
_cell.length_a   1.000
_cell.length_b   1.000
_cell.length_c   1.000
_cell.angle_alpha   90.00
_cell.angle_beta   90.00
_cell.angle_gamma   90.00
#
_symmetry.space_group_name_H-M   'P 1'
#
loop_
_entity.id
_entity.type
_entity.pdbx_description
1 polymer ?
#
loop_
_entity_poly.entity_id
_entity_poly.type
_entity_poly.pdbx_seq_one_letter_code
_entity_poly.pdbx_strand_id
1 'polypeptide(L)'
;MAIPSGRTAFKKKDGVLTLTPDQQSVIWTPAPGNGPPTVSLVIANISNLQQTPDSAAKVMLKIFEKPPDATEQVPYLFHFTSPEARSEANAIKDLLSRLLADIRSGDPNVPKPSGNSTPNAANGANGASGGGGGAGGGSSMAFASSANAKPNSARWFDDAQLKGDIELQQSLMKKDRTLHQTYMDARATKPESISDAAFNAQFWSTRTNLLRAHAIEVNQQKGAYNVLPAIKPRLENDVLKLDITVEMVQLIMAQHPLVKRLYDENVPKVPESEFWSRFFLSKLFRTLKGDRITDERKEGIKRDALFDAHDASENTTMFQRKSMAQSVPHIIDVHGNEENQGGFRSGNQKDVEMRPRKNVPIVNTLNSLSERMLANVAPSDRDTGAEAEEDSTWAEIALRDLRGDAKENKIILNIKEQNRFFAKKDEAKSANALAFAKQNPSDVLFDIQTDLETIETDGAGGLNLRAGIGIVDDSDSDDGGTRRPPHVGSRAARKAAGDDIMKGIRQRRAQKYGDTAADESRPMGLPVEVAERCQLTHATTVEFLHQFWNAFLSGDPDRANELQYLVESLKRSAERIHAVADEAEKTRDDIIRAKKKEIMDHYKATGKKIRGWRPEHEKGGRKAVLAIMQPTLEALKRAQGDYQRALAAEGVQLSTEA
;
A
#
# COMPACT_ATOMS: atom_id res chain seq x y z
N MET A 1 4.63 -38.33 -32.61
CA MET A 1 5.18 -37.51 -33.71
C MET A 1 6.68 -37.75 -33.75
N ALA A 2 7.27 -38.01 -34.92
CA ALA A 2 8.70 -38.22 -35.05
C ALA A 2 9.45 -36.92 -34.72
N ILE A 3 10.49 -37.00 -33.88
CA ILE A 3 11.33 -35.84 -33.55
C ILE A 3 12.28 -35.60 -34.74
N PRO A 4 12.23 -34.42 -35.38
CA PRO A 4 13.12 -34.12 -36.49
C PRO A 4 14.58 -34.08 -36.00
N SER A 5 15.45 -34.70 -36.77
CA SER A 5 16.90 -34.69 -36.56
C SER A 5 17.58 -34.12 -37.80
N GLY A 6 18.66 -33.36 -37.59
CA GLY A 6 19.38 -32.73 -38.69
C GLY A 6 20.89 -32.89 -38.55
N ARG A 7 21.58 -33.22 -39.65
CA ARG A 7 23.05 -33.32 -39.66
C ARG A 7 23.65 -31.92 -39.75
N THR A 8 24.40 -31.52 -38.74
CA THR A 8 24.91 -30.17 -38.59
C THR A 8 26.37 -30.11 -38.16
N ALA A 9 27.11 -29.15 -38.70
CA ALA A 9 28.43 -28.76 -38.25
C ALA A 9 28.33 -27.59 -37.25
N PHE A 10 28.91 -27.75 -36.06
CA PHE A 10 29.02 -26.73 -35.03
C PHE A 10 30.50 -26.52 -34.67
N LYS A 11 31.00 -25.28 -34.70
CA LYS A 11 32.42 -24.94 -34.47
C LYS A 11 33.39 -25.86 -35.24
N LYS A 12 33.11 -26.11 -36.53
CA LYS A 12 33.88 -27.00 -37.44
C LYS A 12 33.89 -28.50 -37.08
N LYS A 13 33.03 -28.95 -36.17
CA LYS A 13 32.82 -30.37 -35.86
C LYS A 13 31.48 -30.84 -36.41
N ASP A 14 31.46 -31.99 -37.06
CA ASP A 14 30.23 -32.59 -37.57
C ASP A 14 29.48 -33.34 -36.46
N GLY A 15 28.16 -33.24 -36.48
CA GLY A 15 27.28 -33.83 -35.49
C GLY A 15 25.82 -33.84 -35.92
N VAL A 16 24.94 -34.18 -34.98
CA VAL A 16 23.50 -34.24 -35.18
C VAL A 16 22.83 -33.30 -34.18
N LEU A 17 21.93 -32.46 -34.68
CA LEU A 17 21.07 -31.59 -33.88
C LEU A 17 19.70 -32.27 -33.76
N THR A 18 19.27 -32.56 -32.53
CA THR A 18 17.95 -33.14 -32.24
C THR A 18 17.34 -32.49 -31.00
N LEU A 19 16.06 -32.74 -30.75
CA LEU A 19 15.44 -32.41 -29.46
C LEU A 19 15.44 -33.63 -28.55
N THR A 20 15.38 -33.40 -27.24
CA THR A 20 15.12 -34.47 -26.27
C THR A 20 13.73 -35.08 -26.47
N PRO A 21 13.52 -36.36 -26.09
CA PRO A 21 12.21 -37.01 -26.14
C PRO A 21 11.11 -36.20 -25.43
N ASP A 22 11.49 -35.50 -24.36
CA ASP A 22 10.60 -34.68 -23.53
C ASP A 22 10.32 -33.30 -24.12
N GLN A 23 10.92 -32.94 -25.26
CA GLN A 23 10.77 -31.66 -25.96
C GLN A 23 11.09 -30.42 -25.10
N GLN A 24 11.96 -30.56 -24.10
CA GLN A 24 12.36 -29.46 -23.20
C GLN A 24 13.70 -28.84 -23.56
N SER A 25 14.56 -29.57 -24.28
CA SER A 25 15.90 -29.11 -24.64
C SER A 25 16.30 -29.51 -26.06
N VAL A 26 17.07 -28.63 -26.69
CA VAL A 26 17.76 -28.87 -27.96
C VAL A 26 19.15 -29.40 -27.64
N ILE A 27 19.49 -30.56 -28.19
CA ILE A 27 20.77 -31.21 -27.96
C ILE A 27 21.55 -31.36 -29.27
N TRP A 28 22.86 -31.16 -29.18
CA TRP A 28 23.78 -31.42 -30.28
C TRP A 28 24.84 -32.44 -29.87
N THR A 29 24.95 -33.51 -30.65
CA THR A 29 25.89 -34.63 -30.43
C THR A 29 26.90 -34.72 -31.57
N PRO A 30 28.22 -34.70 -31.30
CA PRO A 30 29.24 -34.87 -32.33
C PRO A 30 29.24 -36.30 -32.91
N ALA A 31 29.49 -36.46 -34.21
CA ALA A 31 29.73 -37.76 -34.82
C ALA A 31 31.08 -38.33 -34.33
N PRO A 32 31.22 -39.64 -33.99
CA PRO A 32 30.37 -40.79 -34.32
C PRO A 32 29.32 -41.18 -33.25
N GLY A 33 28.70 -40.22 -32.54
CA GLY A 33 27.38 -40.41 -31.91
C GLY A 33 27.28 -41.25 -30.63
N ASN A 34 28.39 -41.68 -30.03
CA ASN A 34 28.39 -42.54 -28.82
C ASN A 34 28.68 -41.80 -27.49
N GLY A 35 28.61 -40.46 -27.46
CA GLY A 35 28.94 -39.65 -26.28
C GLY A 35 27.80 -38.76 -25.79
N PRO A 36 27.90 -38.20 -24.57
CA PRO A 36 26.93 -37.22 -24.06
C PRO A 36 26.88 -35.98 -24.97
N PRO A 37 25.71 -35.30 -25.06
CA PRO A 37 25.55 -34.12 -25.90
C PRO A 37 26.54 -33.03 -25.48
N THR A 38 27.27 -32.47 -26.45
CA THR A 38 28.27 -31.43 -26.19
C THR A 38 27.60 -30.05 -26.01
N VAL A 39 26.40 -29.88 -26.55
CA VAL A 39 25.58 -28.68 -26.35
C VAL A 39 24.17 -29.15 -25.96
N SER A 40 23.64 -28.58 -24.88
CA SER A 40 22.27 -28.79 -24.40
C SER A 40 21.66 -27.42 -24.07
N LEU A 41 20.70 -26.98 -24.87
CA LEU A 41 20.03 -25.68 -24.75
C LEU A 41 18.62 -25.90 -24.23
N VAL A 42 18.26 -25.30 -23.09
CA VAL A 42 16.89 -25.39 -22.56
C VAL A 42 15.98 -24.46 -23.36
N ILE A 43 14.85 -24.96 -23.87
CA ILE A 43 13.99 -24.20 -24.78
C ILE A 43 13.41 -22.94 -24.12
N ALA A 44 13.14 -22.99 -22.81
CA ALA A 44 12.69 -21.83 -22.03
C ALA A 44 13.70 -20.66 -22.01
N ASN A 45 14.99 -20.94 -22.17
CA ASN A 45 16.05 -19.93 -22.19
C ASN A 45 16.33 -19.39 -23.60
N ILE A 46 15.64 -19.89 -24.64
CA ILE A 46 15.84 -19.44 -26.02
C ILE A 46 15.05 -18.15 -26.27
N SER A 47 15.78 -17.08 -26.57
CA SER A 47 15.21 -15.75 -26.79
C SER A 47 14.77 -15.51 -28.25
N ASN A 48 15.59 -15.93 -29.21
CA ASN A 48 15.37 -15.68 -30.63
C ASN A 48 15.96 -16.80 -31.51
N LEU A 49 15.37 -17.00 -32.69
CA LEU A 49 15.78 -17.96 -33.71
C LEU A 49 15.96 -17.24 -35.04
N GLN A 50 17.09 -17.46 -35.71
CA GLN A 50 17.36 -16.92 -37.04
C GLN A 50 17.78 -18.05 -37.98
N GLN A 51 17.27 -18.03 -39.20
CA GLN A 51 17.64 -18.96 -40.26
C GLN A 51 18.09 -18.16 -41.47
N THR A 52 19.04 -18.70 -42.23
CA THR A 52 19.45 -18.09 -43.50
C THR A 52 18.29 -18.04 -44.51
N PRO A 53 18.18 -16.98 -45.34
CA PRO A 53 17.14 -16.87 -46.36
C PRO A 53 17.28 -17.94 -47.46
N ASP A 54 16.19 -18.19 -48.19
CA ASP A 54 16.12 -19.25 -49.23
C ASP A 54 17.09 -19.02 -50.41
N SER A 55 17.58 -17.80 -50.60
CA SER A 55 18.56 -17.45 -51.64
C SER A 55 20.01 -17.82 -51.29
N ALA A 56 20.29 -18.22 -50.05
CA ALA A 56 21.64 -18.50 -49.59
C ALA A 56 22.03 -19.97 -49.82
N ALA A 57 23.15 -20.21 -50.49
CA ALA A 57 23.68 -21.57 -50.74
C ALA A 57 24.07 -22.34 -49.47
N LYS A 58 24.28 -21.65 -48.34
CA LYS A 58 24.59 -22.27 -47.03
C LYS A 58 23.37 -22.19 -46.13
N VAL A 59 22.88 -23.35 -45.68
CA VAL A 59 21.79 -23.44 -44.70
C VAL A 59 22.37 -23.36 -43.28
N MET A 60 21.99 -22.34 -42.52
CA MET A 60 22.40 -22.19 -41.12
C MET A 60 21.21 -21.82 -40.23
N LEU A 61 21.18 -22.37 -39.02
CA LEU A 61 20.24 -22.04 -37.94
C LEU A 61 21.03 -21.44 -36.78
N LYS A 62 20.69 -20.22 -36.40
CA LYS A 62 21.28 -19.48 -35.28
C LYS A 62 20.27 -19.38 -34.13
N ILE A 63 20.64 -19.89 -32.97
CA ILE A 63 19.83 -19.95 -31.75
C ILE A 63 20.44 -19.02 -30.71
N PHE A 64 19.64 -18.11 -30.14
CA PHE A 64 20.09 -17.19 -29.09
C PHE A 64 19.60 -17.66 -27.72
N GLU A 65 20.53 -18.09 -26.86
CA GLU A 65 20.23 -18.47 -25.48
C GLU A 65 20.48 -17.30 -24.54
N LYS A 66 19.53 -17.03 -23.63
CA LYS A 66 19.70 -16.14 -22.49
C LYS A 66 19.64 -16.97 -21.20
N PRO A 67 20.78 -17.41 -20.66
CA PRO A 67 20.80 -18.09 -19.37
C PRO A 67 20.31 -17.13 -18.26
N PRO A 68 19.70 -17.66 -17.18
CA PRO A 68 19.15 -16.84 -16.10
C PRO A 68 20.19 -15.95 -15.39
N ASP A 69 21.48 -16.31 -15.45
CA ASP A 69 22.59 -15.59 -14.81
C ASP A 69 23.30 -14.57 -15.73
N ALA A 70 22.93 -14.47 -17.01
CA ALA A 70 23.61 -13.62 -17.99
C ALA A 70 22.72 -12.51 -18.54
N THR A 71 23.23 -11.28 -18.55
CA THR A 71 22.58 -10.11 -19.17
C THR A 71 22.69 -10.13 -20.70
N GLU A 72 23.69 -10.81 -21.26
CA GLU A 72 23.95 -10.91 -22.70
C GLU A 72 23.44 -12.23 -23.32
N GLN A 73 22.94 -12.17 -24.55
CA GLN A 73 22.47 -13.34 -25.30
C GLN A 73 23.65 -14.06 -25.98
N VAL A 74 23.78 -15.37 -25.75
CA VAL A 74 24.83 -16.20 -26.36
C VAL A 74 24.32 -16.81 -27.68
N PRO A 75 24.97 -16.52 -28.83
CA PRO A 75 24.55 -17.07 -30.12
C PRO A 75 25.22 -18.43 -30.42
N TYR A 76 24.41 -19.44 -30.72
CA TYR A 76 24.85 -20.74 -31.24
C TYR A 76 24.50 -20.87 -32.72
N LEU A 77 25.49 -21.12 -33.58
CA LEU A 77 25.32 -21.21 -35.03
C LEU A 77 25.59 -22.64 -35.53
N PHE A 78 24.54 -23.28 -36.07
CA PHE A 78 24.58 -24.63 -36.63
C PHE A 78 24.50 -24.57 -38.14
N HIS A 79 25.46 -25.19 -38.83
CA HIS A 79 25.47 -25.27 -40.29
C HIS A 79 24.98 -26.65 -40.73
N PHE A 80 23.94 -26.74 -41.56
CA PHE A 80 23.40 -28.02 -42.02
C PHE A 80 24.22 -28.56 -43.18
N THR A 81 24.64 -29.83 -43.09
CA THR A 81 25.57 -30.48 -44.05
C THR A 81 24.92 -31.62 -44.85
N SER A 82 23.64 -31.92 -44.61
CA SER A 82 22.89 -32.95 -45.35
C SER A 82 22.44 -32.47 -46.73
N PRO A 83 22.21 -33.38 -47.70
CA PRO A 83 21.61 -33.04 -49.00
C PRO A 83 20.17 -32.51 -48.85
N GLU A 84 19.48 -32.87 -47.77
CA GLU A 84 18.16 -32.39 -47.36
C GLU A 84 18.23 -31.26 -46.30
N ALA A 85 19.36 -30.54 -46.23
CA ALA A 85 19.63 -29.53 -45.20
C ALA A 85 18.51 -28.50 -45.01
N ARG A 86 17.80 -28.12 -46.08
CA ARG A 86 16.73 -27.11 -46.02
C ARG A 86 15.45 -27.66 -45.38
N SER A 87 15.03 -28.87 -45.74
CA SER A 87 13.84 -29.50 -45.15
C SER A 87 14.06 -29.84 -43.68
N GLU A 88 15.26 -30.36 -43.33
CA GLU A 88 15.64 -30.62 -41.93
C GLU A 88 15.67 -29.33 -41.10
N ALA A 89 16.28 -28.25 -41.61
CA ALA A 89 16.34 -26.97 -40.92
C ALA A 89 14.95 -26.33 -40.72
N ASN A 90 14.07 -26.42 -41.72
CA ASN A 90 12.69 -25.94 -41.61
C ASN A 90 11.90 -26.76 -40.58
N ALA A 91 12.00 -28.09 -40.62
CA ALA A 91 11.30 -28.97 -39.67
C ALA A 91 11.71 -28.71 -38.21
N ILE A 92 13.01 -28.52 -37.94
CA ILE A 92 13.52 -28.20 -36.60
C ILE A 92 13.08 -26.80 -36.17
N LYS A 93 13.13 -25.81 -37.08
CA LYS A 93 12.70 -24.43 -36.80
C LYS A 93 11.21 -24.34 -36.53
N ASP A 94 10.37 -25.00 -37.33
CA ASP A 94 8.91 -24.97 -37.19
C ASP A 94 8.46 -25.64 -35.89
N LEU A 95 9.15 -26.71 -35.48
CA LEU A 95 8.91 -27.35 -34.19
C LEU A 95 9.33 -26.42 -33.03
N LEU A 96 10.53 -25.83 -33.09
CA LEU A 96 11.01 -24.92 -32.04
C LEU A 96 10.18 -23.63 -31.93
N SER A 97 9.74 -23.07 -33.05
CA SER A 97 8.91 -21.87 -33.06
C SER A 97 7.54 -22.14 -32.45
N ARG A 98 6.94 -23.32 -32.71
CA ARG A 98 5.70 -23.77 -32.07
C ARG A 98 5.88 -23.94 -30.55
N LEU A 99 6.94 -24.61 -30.11
CA LEU A 99 7.21 -24.78 -28.67
C LEU A 99 7.49 -23.44 -27.96
N LEU A 100 8.19 -22.52 -28.61
CA LEU A 100 8.40 -21.16 -28.09
C LEU A 100 7.11 -20.36 -28.03
N ALA A 101 6.22 -20.52 -29.01
CA ALA A 101 4.90 -19.88 -29.00
C ALA A 101 4.03 -20.44 -27.85
N ASP A 102 4.05 -21.76 -27.63
CA ASP A 102 3.34 -22.40 -26.51
C ASP A 102 3.86 -21.89 -25.16
N ILE A 103 5.18 -21.83 -24.96
CA ILE A 103 5.80 -21.31 -23.73
C ILE A 103 5.44 -19.83 -23.52
N ARG A 104 5.50 -19.00 -24.57
CA ARG A 104 5.11 -17.58 -24.49
C ARG A 104 3.61 -17.38 -24.27
N SER A 105 2.77 -18.34 -24.67
CA SER A 105 1.32 -18.29 -24.42
C SER A 105 0.95 -18.67 -22.99
N GLY A 106 1.79 -19.47 -22.31
CA GLY A 106 1.63 -19.88 -20.92
C GLY A 106 2.28 -18.93 -19.89
N ASP A 107 3.05 -17.93 -20.33
CA ASP A 107 3.74 -16.97 -19.46
C ASP A 107 2.94 -15.65 -19.35
N PRO A 108 2.35 -15.32 -18.19
CA PRO A 108 1.52 -14.11 -18.00
C PRO A 108 2.33 -12.79 -17.99
N ASN A 109 3.66 -12.84 -18.11
CA ASN A 109 4.55 -11.67 -18.05
C ASN A 109 5.13 -11.21 -19.41
N VAL A 110 4.63 -11.71 -20.55
CA VAL A 110 5.07 -11.26 -21.89
C VAL A 110 3.90 -10.60 -22.67
N PRO A 111 4.04 -9.37 -23.19
CA PRO A 111 2.99 -8.73 -23.98
C PRO A 111 2.66 -9.52 -25.26
N LYS A 112 1.37 -9.81 -25.48
CA LYS A 112 0.86 -10.37 -26.74
C LYS A 112 1.23 -9.47 -27.93
N PRO A 113 1.69 -10.01 -29.08
CA PRO A 113 1.79 -9.22 -30.30
C PRO A 113 0.39 -8.80 -30.75
N SER A 114 0.19 -7.49 -30.87
CA SER A 114 -0.98 -6.86 -31.49
C SER A 114 -1.18 -7.44 -32.89
N GLY A 115 -2.22 -8.26 -33.04
CA GLY A 115 -2.77 -8.59 -34.34
C GLY A 115 -3.46 -7.35 -34.90
N ASN A 116 -3.11 -7.03 -36.15
CA ASN A 116 -3.66 -5.95 -36.94
C ASN A 116 -5.21 -5.93 -36.94
N SER A 117 -5.79 -5.00 -36.21
CA SER A 117 -7.08 -4.40 -36.58
C SER A 117 -6.85 -2.90 -36.75
N THR A 118 -6.76 -2.50 -38.01
CA THR A 118 -6.65 -1.11 -38.45
C THR A 118 -7.90 -0.32 -38.07
N PRO A 119 -7.78 0.85 -37.42
CA PRO A 119 -8.75 1.92 -37.54
C PRO A 119 -8.24 2.94 -38.57
N ASN A 120 -8.97 3.14 -39.66
CA ASN A 120 -9.52 4.47 -39.91
C ASN A 120 -10.51 4.52 -41.07
N ALA A 121 -11.48 5.39 -40.90
CA ALA A 121 -12.39 5.89 -41.90
C ALA A 121 -11.65 6.55 -43.08
N ALA A 122 -12.23 6.45 -44.27
CA ALA A 122 -12.47 7.62 -45.11
C ALA A 122 -13.49 7.33 -46.22
N ASN A 123 -14.45 8.24 -46.31
CA ASN A 123 -15.34 8.44 -47.44
C ASN A 123 -14.52 8.81 -48.70
N GLY A 124 -14.93 8.33 -49.88
CA GLY A 124 -14.39 8.83 -51.15
C GLY A 124 -14.70 7.98 -52.37
N ALA A 125 -15.61 8.47 -53.22
CA ALA A 125 -15.93 7.89 -54.51
C ALA A 125 -14.73 7.84 -55.48
N ASN A 126 -14.64 6.73 -56.21
CA ASN A 126 -14.20 6.52 -57.59
C ASN A 126 -12.94 7.25 -58.15
N GLY A 127 -11.98 6.48 -58.68
CA GLY A 127 -11.16 6.91 -59.84
C GLY A 127 -9.66 6.54 -59.86
N ALA A 128 -9.35 5.42 -60.53
CA ALA A 128 -8.18 5.09 -61.36
C ALA A 128 -6.75 5.67 -61.13
N SER A 129 -5.82 4.71 -61.05
CA SER A 129 -4.47 4.63 -61.66
C SER A 129 -3.30 5.53 -61.21
N GLY A 130 -2.22 4.87 -60.76
CA GLY A 130 -0.87 5.12 -61.31
C GLY A 130 0.19 5.72 -60.37
N GLY A 131 1.02 4.86 -59.77
CA GLY A 131 2.48 5.01 -59.75
C GLY A 131 3.17 6.01 -58.80
N GLY A 132 3.80 5.47 -57.75
CA GLY A 132 5.23 5.71 -57.48
C GLY A 132 5.65 6.88 -56.57
N GLY A 133 6.17 6.52 -55.37
CA GLY A 133 7.46 7.04 -54.90
C GLY A 133 7.49 8.16 -53.84
N GLY A 134 7.67 7.76 -52.57
CA GLY A 134 8.84 8.17 -51.79
C GLY A 134 8.79 9.39 -50.84
N ALA A 135 9.04 9.08 -49.56
CA ALA A 135 9.77 9.85 -48.52
C ALA A 135 9.01 10.74 -47.52
N GLY A 136 9.17 10.42 -46.22
CA GLY A 136 8.88 11.29 -45.08
C GLY A 136 8.72 10.56 -43.73
N GLY A 137 9.82 10.19 -43.06
CA GLY A 137 9.87 9.88 -41.61
C GLY A 137 10.45 11.09 -40.85
N GLY A 138 10.35 11.26 -39.53
CA GLY A 138 9.77 10.47 -38.45
C GLY A 138 10.23 11.10 -37.12
N SER A 139 9.34 11.23 -36.13
CA SER A 139 9.70 11.63 -34.76
C SER A 139 8.66 11.14 -33.75
N SER A 140 8.86 9.95 -33.17
CA SER A 140 8.22 9.52 -31.90
C SER A 140 8.68 8.11 -31.49
N MET A 141 9.85 7.96 -30.86
CA MET A 141 10.22 6.73 -30.13
C MET A 141 11.23 7.07 -29.01
N ALA A 142 10.74 7.66 -27.92
CA ALA A 142 11.54 7.82 -26.70
C ALA A 142 10.63 7.81 -25.46
N PHE A 143 9.96 6.68 -25.17
CA PHE A 143 9.36 6.45 -23.85
C PHE A 143 9.11 4.96 -23.49
N ALA A 144 9.68 3.98 -24.21
CA ALA A 144 9.27 2.58 -24.09
C ALA A 144 10.33 1.60 -23.55
N SER A 145 11.30 2.05 -22.74
CA SER A 145 12.41 1.18 -22.28
C SER A 145 12.70 1.16 -20.77
N SER A 146 11.79 1.64 -19.90
CA SER A 146 11.99 1.59 -18.43
C SER A 146 11.09 0.60 -17.67
N ALA A 147 10.46 -0.37 -18.34
CA ALA A 147 9.45 -1.23 -17.71
C ALA A 147 9.98 -2.48 -16.98
N ASN A 148 11.26 -2.85 -17.15
CA ASN A 148 11.74 -4.17 -16.68
C ASN A 148 12.73 -4.16 -15.51
N ALA A 149 12.60 -3.18 -14.62
CA ALA A 149 13.25 -3.17 -13.31
C ALA A 149 12.41 -2.37 -12.31
N LYS A 150 11.19 -2.84 -12.02
CA LYS A 150 10.53 -2.42 -10.78
C LYS A 150 10.91 -3.43 -9.69
N PRO A 151 11.51 -3.00 -8.58
CA PRO A 151 11.81 -3.90 -7.47
C PRO A 151 10.52 -4.59 -6.99
N ASN A 152 10.67 -5.74 -6.34
CA ASN A 152 9.58 -6.52 -5.74
C ASN A 152 8.66 -5.68 -4.82
N SER A 153 9.08 -4.45 -4.50
CA SER A 153 8.27 -3.47 -3.79
C SER A 153 7.06 -2.92 -4.55
N ALA A 154 7.07 -2.95 -5.89
CA ALA A 154 5.96 -2.42 -6.67
C ALA A 154 4.66 -3.25 -6.55
N ARG A 155 4.77 -4.54 -6.18
CA ARG A 155 3.60 -5.44 -6.11
C ARG A 155 2.61 -5.04 -5.01
N TRP A 156 3.10 -4.58 -3.86
CA TRP A 156 2.24 -4.13 -2.75
C TRP A 156 1.75 -2.69 -2.90
N PHE A 157 2.21 -1.97 -3.93
CA PHE A 157 1.63 -0.65 -4.28
C PHE A 157 0.61 -0.74 -5.42
N ASP A 158 0.45 -1.90 -6.04
CA ASP A 158 -0.54 -2.12 -7.11
C ASP A 158 -1.88 -2.58 -6.52
N ASP A 159 -2.87 -1.70 -6.55
CA ASP A 159 -4.21 -1.94 -6.01
C ASP A 159 -4.96 -3.06 -6.73
N ALA A 160 -4.67 -3.30 -8.01
CA ALA A 160 -5.32 -4.40 -8.74
C ALA A 160 -4.79 -5.76 -8.26
N GLN A 161 -3.48 -5.86 -8.02
CA GLN A 161 -2.87 -7.08 -7.49
C GLN A 161 -3.31 -7.37 -6.05
N LEU A 162 -3.37 -6.34 -5.20
CA LEU A 162 -3.86 -6.49 -3.81
C LEU A 162 -5.31 -7.00 -3.74
N LYS A 163 -6.18 -6.53 -4.65
CA LYS A 163 -7.57 -7.00 -4.75
C LYS A 163 -7.68 -8.43 -5.30
N GLY A 164 -6.71 -8.88 -6.08
CA GLY A 164 -6.66 -10.25 -6.61
C GLY A 164 -6.07 -11.28 -5.62
N ASP A 165 -5.33 -10.83 -4.61
CA ASP A 165 -4.65 -11.70 -3.65
C ASP A 165 -5.60 -12.19 -2.54
N ILE A 166 -6.19 -13.36 -2.76
CA ILE A 166 -7.15 -13.99 -1.84
C ILE A 166 -6.47 -14.44 -0.54
N GLU A 167 -5.20 -14.86 -0.57
CA GLU A 167 -4.48 -15.34 0.63
C GLU A 167 -4.22 -14.18 1.58
N LEU A 168 -3.80 -13.03 1.04
CA LEU A 168 -3.63 -11.80 1.80
C LEU A 168 -4.94 -11.33 2.44
N GLN A 169 -6.04 -11.36 1.67
CA GLN A 169 -7.38 -11.02 2.15
C GLN A 169 -7.81 -11.93 3.31
N GLN A 170 -7.65 -13.25 3.16
CA GLN A 170 -7.99 -14.20 4.22
C GLN A 170 -7.10 -14.01 5.45
N SER A 171 -5.82 -13.70 5.27
CA SER A 171 -4.90 -13.41 6.38
C SER A 171 -5.33 -12.17 7.16
N LEU A 172 -5.68 -11.09 6.45
CA LEU A 172 -6.21 -9.87 7.06
C LEU A 172 -7.52 -10.14 7.82
N MET A 173 -8.43 -10.95 7.25
CA MET A 173 -9.68 -11.34 7.92
C MET A 173 -9.46 -12.20 9.17
N LYS A 174 -8.38 -12.99 9.23
CA LYS A 174 -8.02 -13.76 10.44
C LYS A 174 -7.52 -12.84 11.55
N LYS A 175 -6.75 -11.80 11.18
CA LYS A 175 -6.23 -10.79 12.11
C LYS A 175 -7.35 -9.90 12.67
N ASP A 176 -8.21 -9.39 11.79
CA ASP A 176 -9.28 -8.45 12.15
C ASP A 176 -10.65 -9.15 12.24
N ARG A 177 -11.03 -9.54 13.46
CA ARG A 177 -12.31 -10.23 13.71
C ARG A 177 -13.54 -9.38 13.38
N THR A 178 -13.49 -8.08 13.67
CA THR A 178 -14.58 -7.14 13.37
C THR A 178 -14.79 -7.01 11.87
N LEU A 179 -13.71 -6.88 11.10
CA LEU A 179 -13.74 -6.86 9.64
C LEU A 179 -14.36 -8.15 9.09
N HIS A 180 -13.95 -9.31 9.62
CA HIS A 180 -14.53 -10.59 9.24
C HIS A 180 -16.05 -10.65 9.49
N GLN A 181 -16.53 -10.16 10.64
CA GLN A 181 -17.96 -10.09 10.94
C GLN A 181 -18.70 -9.17 9.97
N THR A 182 -18.16 -7.98 9.69
CA THR A 182 -18.77 -7.05 8.73
C THR A 182 -18.85 -7.62 7.32
N TYR A 183 -17.82 -8.34 6.88
CA TYR A 183 -17.81 -9.01 5.58
C TYR A 183 -18.87 -10.11 5.51
N MET A 184 -18.98 -10.94 6.55
CA MET A 184 -19.97 -12.03 6.57
C MET A 184 -21.41 -11.50 6.62
N ASP A 185 -21.68 -10.45 7.41
CA ASP A 185 -23.00 -9.82 7.47
C ASP A 185 -23.35 -9.09 6.16
N ALA A 186 -22.40 -8.36 5.57
CA ALA A 186 -22.60 -7.71 4.28
C ALA A 186 -22.80 -8.73 3.15
N ARG A 187 -22.09 -9.86 3.18
CA ARG A 187 -22.28 -10.97 2.24
C ARG A 187 -23.64 -11.66 2.42
N ALA A 188 -24.13 -11.78 3.66
CA ALA A 188 -25.44 -12.35 3.94
C ALA A 188 -26.60 -11.42 3.53
N THR A 189 -26.39 -10.11 3.59
CA THR A 189 -27.41 -9.09 3.29
C THR A 189 -27.31 -8.50 1.87
N LYS A 190 -26.43 -9.06 1.04
CA LYS A 190 -26.24 -8.62 -0.34
C LYS A 190 -27.49 -8.87 -1.21
N PRO A 191 -27.73 -8.07 -2.26
CA PRO A 191 -28.72 -8.38 -3.29
C PRO A 191 -28.36 -9.67 -4.05
N GLU A 192 -29.36 -10.49 -4.41
CA GLU A 192 -29.16 -11.72 -5.18
C GLU A 192 -28.60 -11.48 -6.59
N SER A 193 -28.79 -10.27 -7.13
CA SER A 193 -28.27 -9.86 -8.43
C SER A 193 -26.76 -9.62 -8.46
N ILE A 194 -26.13 -9.39 -7.31
CA ILE A 194 -24.67 -9.17 -7.22
C ILE A 194 -23.97 -10.51 -6.96
N SER A 195 -23.12 -10.90 -7.90
CA SER A 195 -22.29 -12.10 -7.76
C SER A 195 -21.33 -11.99 -6.57
N ASP A 196 -20.97 -13.12 -5.95
CA ASP A 196 -20.00 -13.13 -4.84
C ASP A 196 -18.66 -12.51 -5.24
N ALA A 197 -18.23 -12.71 -6.50
CA ALA A 197 -17.00 -12.12 -7.02
C ALA A 197 -17.09 -10.60 -7.14
N ALA A 198 -18.20 -10.07 -7.64
CA ALA A 198 -18.43 -8.63 -7.76
C ALA A 198 -18.51 -7.96 -6.38
N PHE A 199 -19.22 -8.59 -5.44
CA PHE A 199 -19.27 -8.13 -4.04
C PHE A 199 -17.87 -8.09 -3.41
N ASN A 200 -17.07 -9.14 -3.59
CA ASN A 200 -15.70 -9.18 -3.04
C ASN A 200 -14.81 -8.09 -3.64
N ALA A 201 -14.87 -7.89 -4.96
CA ALA A 201 -14.10 -6.83 -5.62
C ALA A 201 -14.49 -5.44 -5.09
N GLN A 202 -15.79 -5.19 -4.90
CA GLN A 202 -16.28 -3.93 -4.34
C GLN A 202 -15.88 -3.76 -2.88
N PHE A 203 -16.03 -4.79 -2.05
CA PHE A 203 -15.66 -4.77 -0.63
C PHE A 203 -14.17 -4.48 -0.42
N TRP A 204 -13.29 -5.08 -1.23
CA TRP A 204 -11.85 -4.81 -1.16
C TRP A 204 -11.44 -3.53 -1.87
N SER A 205 -12.27 -3.00 -2.78
CA SER A 205 -12.01 -1.70 -3.42
C SER A 205 -12.04 -0.53 -2.44
N THR A 206 -12.88 -0.59 -1.41
CA THR A 206 -12.96 0.44 -0.36
C THR A 206 -11.84 0.30 0.68
N ARG A 207 -11.18 -0.86 0.73
CA ARG A 207 -10.20 -1.25 1.76
C ARG A 207 -8.82 -1.56 1.21
N THR A 208 -8.46 -1.02 0.06
CA THR A 208 -7.13 -1.21 -0.54
C THR A 208 -6.02 -0.72 0.39
N ASN A 209 -6.29 0.34 1.17
CA ASN A 209 -5.40 0.86 2.19
C ASN A 209 -5.10 -0.17 3.30
N LEU A 210 -6.11 -0.93 3.76
CA LEU A 210 -5.92 -1.97 4.77
C LEU A 210 -5.14 -3.15 4.21
N LEU A 211 -5.48 -3.58 2.99
CA LEU A 211 -4.72 -4.63 2.29
C LEU A 211 -3.27 -4.22 2.06
N ARG A 212 -3.03 -2.97 1.66
CA ARG A 212 -1.68 -2.41 1.49
C ARG A 212 -0.91 -2.38 2.80
N ALA A 213 -1.52 -1.86 3.87
CA ALA A 213 -0.89 -1.81 5.18
C ALA A 213 -0.54 -3.21 5.69
N HIS A 214 -1.44 -4.17 5.52
CA HIS A 214 -1.21 -5.56 5.91
C HIS A 214 -0.14 -6.23 5.03
N ALA A 215 -0.14 -5.98 3.72
CA ALA A 215 0.93 -6.45 2.83
C ALA A 215 2.29 -5.90 3.23
N ILE A 216 2.36 -4.62 3.62
CA ILE A 216 3.60 -4.00 4.12
C ILE A 216 4.04 -4.66 5.44
N GLU A 217 3.11 -4.87 6.37
CA GLU A 217 3.40 -5.46 7.68
C GLU A 217 3.87 -6.91 7.58
N VAL A 218 3.21 -7.73 6.76
CA VAL A 218 3.60 -9.14 6.53
C VAL A 218 4.98 -9.22 5.86
N ASN A 219 5.29 -8.28 4.96
CA ASN A 219 6.58 -8.22 4.28
C ASN A 219 7.65 -7.44 5.05
N GLN A 220 7.33 -6.89 6.23
CA GLN A 220 8.29 -6.16 7.04
C GLN A 220 9.25 -7.14 7.71
N GLN A 221 10.46 -7.23 7.16
CA GLN A 221 11.52 -8.05 7.74
C GLN A 221 12.29 -7.26 8.81
N LYS A 222 12.78 -7.97 9.83
CA LYS A 222 13.74 -7.39 10.78
C LYS A 222 15.02 -7.03 10.02
N GLY A 223 15.60 -5.86 10.35
CA GLY A 223 16.88 -5.45 9.77
C GLY A 223 17.98 -6.47 10.07
N ALA A 224 18.92 -6.61 9.14
CA ALA A 224 20.10 -7.46 9.35
C ALA A 224 20.91 -6.93 10.53
N TYR A 225 21.18 -7.79 11.53
CA TYR A 225 22.00 -7.47 12.70
C TYR A 225 23.05 -8.56 12.91
N ASN A 226 24.14 -8.25 13.62
CA ASN A 226 25.22 -9.22 13.83
C ASN A 226 24.77 -10.38 14.73
N VAL A 227 24.67 -11.60 14.17
CA VAL A 227 24.15 -12.77 14.91
C VAL A 227 25.19 -13.37 15.84
N LEU A 228 26.46 -13.42 15.42
CA LEU A 228 27.52 -14.13 16.16
C LEU A 228 27.75 -13.58 17.58
N PRO A 229 27.69 -12.26 17.84
CA PRO A 229 27.75 -11.71 19.20
C PRO A 229 26.45 -11.86 20.00
N ALA A 230 25.31 -12.01 19.34
CA ALA A 230 24.01 -12.15 19.99
C ALA A 230 23.83 -13.54 20.61
N ILE A 231 24.45 -14.57 20.02
CA ILE A 231 24.47 -15.93 20.56
C ILE A 231 25.44 -15.98 21.75
N LYS A 232 24.87 -15.91 22.95
CA LYS A 232 25.63 -16.09 24.19
C LYS A 232 25.49 -17.53 24.67
N PRO A 233 26.60 -18.22 24.98
CA PRO A 233 26.52 -19.53 25.61
C PRO A 233 25.84 -19.43 26.97
N ARG A 234 24.89 -20.32 27.24
CA ARG A 234 24.27 -20.49 28.57
C ARG A 234 24.90 -21.71 29.24
N LEU A 235 25.38 -21.52 30.46
CA LEU A 235 25.90 -22.61 31.27
C LEU A 235 24.75 -23.21 32.08
N GLU A 236 24.33 -24.41 31.72
CA GLU A 236 23.33 -25.18 32.48
C GLU A 236 23.98 -26.51 32.87
N ASN A 237 24.12 -26.75 34.19
CA ASN A 237 24.73 -27.97 34.75
C ASN A 237 26.15 -28.27 34.23
N ASP A 238 27.03 -27.26 34.18
CA ASP A 238 28.43 -27.38 33.71
C ASP A 238 28.58 -27.81 32.23
N VAL A 239 27.47 -27.90 31.49
CA VAL A 239 27.42 -28.13 30.05
C VAL A 239 26.99 -26.85 29.34
N LEU A 240 27.80 -26.42 28.38
CA LEU A 240 27.56 -25.22 27.58
C LEU A 240 26.45 -25.50 26.55
N LYS A 241 25.23 -25.01 26.82
CA LYS A 241 24.11 -25.08 25.88
C LYS A 241 23.99 -23.78 25.08
N LEU A 242 23.70 -23.93 23.79
CA LEU A 242 23.53 -22.84 22.84
C LEU A 242 22.08 -22.89 22.33
N ASP A 243 21.28 -21.88 22.68
CA ASP A 243 19.92 -21.74 22.19
C ASP A 243 19.96 -21.14 20.78
N ILE A 244 19.96 -21.99 19.76
CA ILE A 244 20.05 -21.58 18.34
C ILE A 244 18.68 -21.81 17.68
N THR A 245 18.11 -20.75 17.10
CA THR A 245 16.89 -20.86 16.29
C THR A 245 17.22 -21.07 14.81
N VAL A 246 16.28 -21.64 14.05
CA VAL A 246 16.46 -21.86 12.60
C VAL A 246 16.67 -20.53 11.84
N GLU A 247 15.98 -19.46 12.26
CA GLU A 247 16.18 -18.11 11.73
C GLU A 247 17.61 -17.60 11.94
N MET A 248 18.20 -17.86 13.13
CA MET A 248 19.59 -17.49 13.41
C MET A 248 20.56 -18.25 12.50
N VAL A 249 20.33 -19.54 12.25
CA VAL A 249 21.14 -20.34 11.33
C VAL A 249 21.10 -19.79 9.92
N GLN A 250 19.89 -19.49 9.41
CA GLN A 250 19.72 -18.89 8.09
C GLN A 250 20.42 -17.53 7.99
N LEU A 251 20.34 -16.73 9.05
CA LEU A 251 21.01 -15.43 9.11
C LEU A 251 22.54 -15.57 9.18
N ILE A 252 23.09 -16.57 9.88
CA ILE A 252 24.53 -16.89 9.86
C ILE A 252 24.98 -17.31 8.47
N MET A 253 24.25 -18.21 7.80
CA MET A 253 24.54 -18.62 6.42
C MET A 253 24.45 -17.44 5.44
N ALA A 254 23.48 -16.55 5.65
CA ALA A 254 23.29 -15.33 4.89
C ALA A 254 24.23 -14.19 5.30
N GLN A 255 25.07 -14.34 6.34
CA GLN A 255 26.12 -13.38 6.73
C GLN A 255 27.52 -13.90 6.37
N HIS A 256 27.70 -15.22 6.39
CA HIS A 256 28.97 -15.90 6.17
C HIS A 256 28.79 -17.06 5.16
N PRO A 257 28.96 -16.81 3.84
CA PRO A 257 28.79 -17.82 2.80
C PRO A 257 29.82 -18.95 2.90
N LEU A 258 30.97 -18.70 3.54
CA LEU A 258 31.93 -19.73 3.89
C LEU A 258 31.33 -20.76 4.84
N VAL A 259 30.57 -20.33 5.86
CA VAL A 259 29.85 -21.24 6.77
C VAL A 259 28.79 -22.01 6.02
N LYS A 260 28.10 -21.38 5.06
CA LYS A 260 27.14 -22.07 4.18
C LYS A 260 27.81 -23.17 3.35
N ARG A 261 28.96 -22.90 2.71
CA ARG A 261 29.71 -23.92 1.95
C ARG A 261 30.14 -25.08 2.85
N LEU A 262 30.69 -24.77 4.02
CA LEU A 262 31.11 -25.80 4.99
C LEU A 262 29.92 -26.62 5.51
N TYR A 263 28.76 -26.00 5.66
CA TYR A 263 27.53 -26.70 6.02
C TYR A 263 27.09 -27.63 4.88
N ASP A 264 27.02 -27.14 3.64
CA ASP A 264 26.60 -27.92 2.46
C ASP A 264 27.55 -29.12 2.17
N GLU A 265 28.84 -28.98 2.48
CA GLU A 265 29.85 -30.04 2.26
C GLU A 265 29.90 -31.10 3.37
N ASN A 266 29.59 -30.71 4.61
CA ASN A 266 29.78 -31.54 5.80
C ASN A 266 28.47 -32.02 6.45
N VAL A 267 27.33 -31.39 6.17
CA VAL A 267 26.00 -31.87 6.59
C VAL A 267 25.35 -32.48 5.34
N PRO A 268 24.97 -33.77 5.33
CA PRO A 268 24.63 -34.64 6.47
C PRO A 268 25.75 -35.55 7.03
N LYS A 269 27.01 -35.45 6.57
CA LYS A 269 28.10 -36.35 7.02
C LYS A 269 28.34 -36.29 8.53
N VAL A 270 28.15 -35.11 9.12
CA VAL A 270 28.12 -34.84 10.57
C VAL A 270 26.72 -34.34 10.92
N PRO A 271 26.11 -34.76 12.06
CA PRO A 271 24.81 -34.25 12.45
C PRO A 271 24.88 -32.74 12.74
N GLU A 272 23.79 -32.04 12.45
CA GLU A 272 23.73 -30.57 12.55
C GLU A 272 24.11 -30.05 13.95
N SER A 273 23.67 -30.72 15.01
CA SER A 273 24.00 -30.38 16.40
C SER A 273 25.51 -30.46 16.68
N GLU A 274 26.18 -31.46 16.11
CA GLU A 274 27.62 -31.65 16.25
C GLU A 274 28.41 -30.65 15.39
N PHE A 275 27.95 -30.38 14.18
CA PHE A 275 28.53 -29.35 13.32
C PHE A 275 28.53 -27.97 14.00
N TRP A 276 27.37 -27.55 14.52
CA TRP A 276 27.26 -26.24 15.16
C TRP A 276 28.04 -26.17 16.47
N SER A 277 27.99 -27.20 17.32
CA SER A 277 28.78 -27.20 18.57
C SER A 277 30.29 -27.14 18.30
N ARG A 278 30.79 -27.83 17.27
CA ARG A 278 32.19 -27.72 16.82
C ARG A 278 32.50 -26.34 16.25
N PHE A 279 31.60 -25.76 15.45
CA PHE A 279 31.75 -24.42 14.89
C PHE A 279 31.88 -23.35 15.98
N PHE A 280 31.01 -23.31 16.98
CA PHE A 280 31.05 -22.29 18.05
C PHE A 280 32.28 -22.40 18.97
N LEU A 281 32.91 -23.57 19.05
CA LEU A 281 34.17 -23.78 19.78
C LEU A 281 35.42 -23.55 18.91
N SER A 282 35.24 -23.43 17.60
CA SER A 282 36.33 -23.32 16.63
C SER A 282 37.01 -21.96 16.66
N LYS A 283 38.23 -21.92 16.11
CA LYS A 283 38.96 -20.68 15.83
C LYS A 283 38.20 -19.79 14.84
N LEU A 284 37.58 -20.40 13.83
CA LEU A 284 36.85 -19.71 12.78
C LEU A 284 35.73 -18.83 13.35
N PHE A 285 34.92 -19.33 14.28
CA PHE A 285 33.86 -18.54 14.92
C PHE A 285 34.40 -17.28 15.60
N ARG A 286 35.51 -17.37 16.34
CA ARG A 286 36.13 -16.21 17.01
C ARG A 286 36.68 -15.19 16.03
N THR A 287 37.29 -15.65 14.94
CA THR A 287 37.78 -14.77 13.87
C THR A 287 36.64 -14.06 13.12
N LEU A 288 35.53 -14.75 12.87
CA LEU A 288 34.34 -14.19 12.24
C LEU A 288 33.58 -13.22 13.16
N LYS A 289 33.62 -13.47 14.48
CA LYS A 289 33.08 -12.57 15.50
C LYS A 289 33.94 -11.31 15.70
N GLY A 290 35.22 -11.37 15.32
CA GLY A 290 36.18 -10.29 15.48
C GLY A 290 36.84 -10.23 16.86
N ASP A 291 36.85 -11.34 17.61
CA ASP A 291 37.52 -11.42 18.91
C ASP A 291 39.05 -11.49 18.71
N ARG A 292 39.80 -10.74 19.53
CA ARG A 292 41.28 -10.78 19.51
C ARG A 292 41.77 -12.06 20.18
N ILE A 293 42.19 -13.03 19.37
CA ILE A 293 42.79 -14.28 19.86
C ILE A 293 44.20 -13.97 20.38
N THR A 294 44.37 -14.02 21.69
CA THR A 294 45.65 -13.79 22.36
C THR A 294 46.38 -15.09 22.63
N ASP A 295 45.69 -16.07 23.22
CA ASP A 295 46.21 -17.40 23.55
C ASP A 295 45.12 -18.47 23.34
N GLU A 296 45.31 -19.36 22.37
CA GLU A 296 44.33 -20.38 21.99
C GLU A 296 44.00 -21.36 23.14
N ARG A 297 44.97 -21.63 24.02
CA ARG A 297 44.81 -22.52 25.18
C ARG A 297 44.07 -21.87 26.35
N LYS A 298 44.23 -20.56 26.57
CA LYS A 298 43.52 -19.83 27.65
C LYS A 298 42.07 -19.56 27.30
N GLU A 299 41.77 -19.43 26.01
CA GLU A 299 40.45 -19.11 25.50
C GLU A 299 39.57 -20.35 25.23
N GLY A 300 40.09 -21.57 25.48
CA GLY A 300 39.34 -22.82 25.33
C GLY A 300 39.06 -23.20 23.87
N ILE A 301 39.88 -22.73 22.92
CA ILE A 301 39.71 -23.02 21.49
C ILE A 301 40.13 -24.47 21.23
N LYS A 302 39.20 -25.28 20.72
CA LYS A 302 39.52 -26.63 20.25
C LYS A 302 39.89 -26.53 18.77
N ARG A 303 41.09 -27.02 18.44
CA ARG A 303 41.49 -27.20 17.04
C ARG A 303 40.66 -28.30 16.42
N ASP A 304 40.03 -28.00 15.29
CA ASP A 304 39.20 -28.93 14.54
C ASP A 304 39.68 -28.92 13.08
N ALA A 305 39.98 -30.10 12.54
CA ALA A 305 40.46 -30.28 11.18
C ALA A 305 39.45 -29.77 10.12
N LEU A 306 38.15 -29.76 10.46
CA LEU A 306 37.10 -29.27 9.55
C LEU A 306 37.12 -27.75 9.36
N PHE A 307 37.45 -27.00 10.42
CA PHE A 307 37.35 -25.53 10.42
C PHE A 307 38.71 -24.84 10.36
N ASP A 308 39.79 -25.49 10.81
CA ASP A 308 41.14 -24.93 10.82
C ASP A 308 41.79 -24.89 9.42
N ALA A 309 41.26 -25.65 8.45
CA ALA A 309 41.73 -25.64 7.06
C ALA A 309 41.31 -24.40 6.27
N HIS A 310 40.25 -23.70 6.73
CA HIS A 310 39.65 -22.58 6.03
C HIS A 310 39.94 -21.25 6.74
N ASP A 311 40.38 -20.25 5.98
CA ASP A 311 40.65 -18.91 6.51
C ASP A 311 39.43 -17.99 6.35
N ALA A 312 39.21 -17.14 7.34
CA ALA A 312 38.14 -16.14 7.32
C ALA A 312 38.32 -15.12 6.18
N SER A 313 39.54 -14.99 5.65
CA SER A 313 39.86 -14.10 4.53
C SER A 313 39.07 -14.41 3.25
N GLU A 314 38.73 -15.67 2.98
CA GLU A 314 37.92 -16.09 1.83
C GLU A 314 36.55 -15.38 1.79
N ASN A 315 35.98 -15.12 2.97
CA ASN A 315 34.71 -14.40 3.12
C ASN A 315 34.85 -12.89 2.88
N THR A 316 36.05 -12.33 3.10
CA THR A 316 36.32 -10.89 3.02
C THR A 316 36.80 -10.43 1.64
N THR A 317 37.44 -11.31 0.87
CA THR A 317 38.11 -10.95 -0.41
C THR A 317 37.16 -10.35 -1.45
N MET A 318 35.92 -10.82 -1.53
CA MET A 318 34.93 -10.32 -2.49
C MET A 318 34.51 -8.88 -2.16
N PHE A 319 34.27 -8.58 -0.88
CA PHE A 319 33.85 -7.25 -0.44
C PHE A 319 35.01 -6.25 -0.47
N GLN A 320 36.20 -6.64 -0.01
CA GLN A 320 37.38 -5.79 -0.07
C GLN A 320 37.72 -5.31 -1.48
N ARG A 321 37.53 -6.17 -2.50
CA ARG A 321 37.70 -5.76 -3.91
C ARG A 321 36.69 -4.70 -4.34
N LYS A 322 35.47 -4.75 -3.81
CA LYS A 322 34.40 -3.80 -4.11
C LYS A 322 34.66 -2.46 -3.42
N SER A 323 35.02 -2.46 -2.13
CA SER A 323 35.35 -1.23 -1.41
C SER A 323 36.62 -0.56 -1.95
N MET A 324 37.63 -1.33 -2.35
CA MET A 324 38.83 -0.79 -3.02
C MET A 324 38.57 -0.28 -4.45
N ALA A 325 37.48 -0.73 -5.09
CA ALA A 325 37.07 -0.24 -6.40
C ALA A 325 36.21 1.03 -6.32
N GLN A 326 35.73 1.41 -5.14
CA GLN A 326 35.06 2.69 -4.95
C GLN A 326 36.10 3.81 -4.96
N SER A 327 36.05 4.64 -6.00
CA SER A 327 36.92 5.81 -6.09
C SER A 327 36.49 6.84 -5.04
N VAL A 328 37.37 7.13 -4.09
CA VAL A 328 37.16 8.25 -3.17
C VAL A 328 37.34 9.55 -3.95
N PRO A 329 36.42 10.54 -3.82
CA PRO A 329 36.61 11.84 -4.46
C PRO A 329 37.95 12.47 -4.03
N HIS A 330 38.68 13.07 -4.98
CA HIS A 330 40.01 13.66 -4.73
C HIS A 330 39.99 14.79 -3.67
N ILE A 331 38.82 15.37 -3.38
CA ILE A 331 38.64 16.40 -2.35
C ILE A 331 38.81 15.83 -0.93
N ILE A 332 38.45 14.55 -0.73
CA ILE A 332 38.51 13.86 0.57
C ILE A 332 39.74 12.93 0.64
N ASP A 333 40.50 12.81 -0.45
CA ASP A 333 41.68 11.95 -0.50
C ASP A 333 42.83 12.49 0.38
N VAL A 334 42.85 12.00 1.62
CA VAL A 334 43.91 12.30 2.60
C VAL A 334 45.23 11.69 2.17
N HIS A 335 45.24 10.56 1.45
CA HIS A 335 46.46 9.89 1.01
C HIS A 335 47.16 10.73 -0.07
N GLY A 336 46.43 11.22 -1.05
CA GLY A 336 46.95 12.16 -2.05
C GLY A 336 47.47 13.46 -1.42
N ASN A 337 46.81 13.97 -0.37
CA ASN A 337 47.30 15.13 0.37
C ASN A 337 48.60 14.86 1.16
N GLU A 338 48.75 13.66 1.73
CA GLU A 338 49.94 13.25 2.46
C GLU A 338 51.18 13.17 1.55
N GLU A 339 51.02 12.63 0.33
CA GLU A 339 52.08 12.58 -0.67
C GLU A 339 52.49 13.98 -1.13
N ASN A 340 51.53 14.88 -1.35
CA ASN A 340 51.79 16.25 -1.80
C ASN A 340 52.46 17.15 -0.76
N GLN A 341 52.15 16.98 0.53
CA GLN A 341 52.71 17.81 1.60
C GLN A 341 54.09 17.34 2.12
N GLY A 342 54.72 16.38 1.45
CA GLY A 342 56.06 15.93 1.78
C GLY A 342 56.11 14.95 2.96
N GLY A 343 55.05 14.17 3.15
CA GLY A 343 55.02 13.04 4.08
C GLY A 343 54.64 13.36 5.52
N PHE A 344 54.50 12.28 6.27
CA PHE A 344 53.87 12.15 7.58
C PHE A 344 54.40 13.14 8.65
N ARG A 345 53.67 14.25 8.87
CA ARG A 345 53.90 15.21 9.98
C ARG A 345 53.09 14.91 11.24
N SER A 346 52.25 13.87 11.24
CA SER A 346 51.46 13.48 12.42
C SER A 346 52.21 12.47 13.29
N GLY A 347 51.75 12.24 14.53
CA GLY A 347 52.50 11.52 15.58
C GLY A 347 52.52 9.99 15.50
N ASN A 348 51.92 9.36 14.49
CA ASN A 348 52.01 7.90 14.32
C ASN A 348 53.38 7.48 13.76
N GLN A 349 53.97 6.42 14.32
CA GLN A 349 55.22 5.88 13.80
C GLN A 349 55.01 5.27 12.41
N LYS A 350 55.94 5.57 11.48
CA LYS A 350 56.03 4.91 10.17
C LYS A 350 56.11 3.40 10.37
N ASP A 351 55.28 2.63 9.67
CA ASP A 351 55.28 1.17 9.78
C ASP A 351 56.52 0.59 9.08
N VAL A 352 57.60 0.42 9.83
CA VAL A 352 58.90 -0.05 9.30
C VAL A 352 58.86 -1.54 8.92
N GLU A 353 57.99 -2.32 9.55
CA GLU A 353 57.97 -3.78 9.38
C GLU A 353 57.30 -4.23 8.07
N MET A 354 56.51 -3.37 7.41
CA MET A 354 55.75 -3.66 6.17
C MET A 354 55.04 -5.02 6.21
N ARG A 355 54.64 -5.45 7.40
CA ARG A 355 54.06 -6.76 7.67
C ARG A 355 52.66 -6.55 8.24
N PRO A 356 51.63 -7.21 7.68
CA PRO A 356 50.29 -7.16 8.26
C PRO A 356 50.34 -7.58 9.72
N ARG A 357 49.97 -6.67 10.62
CA ARG A 357 49.92 -6.99 12.06
C ARG A 357 48.82 -8.00 12.32
N LYS A 358 48.95 -8.79 13.39
CA LYS A 358 47.99 -9.85 13.78
C LYS A 358 46.53 -9.36 13.89
N ASN A 359 46.31 -8.06 14.06
CA ASN A 359 44.97 -7.46 14.21
C ASN A 359 44.32 -7.05 12.87
N VAL A 360 45.07 -6.97 11.77
CA VAL A 360 44.55 -6.50 10.46
C VAL A 360 43.46 -7.42 9.90
N PRO A 361 43.58 -8.77 9.96
CA PRO A 361 42.51 -9.66 9.49
C PRO A 361 41.18 -9.47 10.24
N ILE A 362 41.24 -9.11 11.53
CA ILE A 362 40.05 -8.85 12.36
C ILE A 362 39.33 -7.58 11.90
N VAL A 363 40.09 -6.52 11.59
CA VAL A 363 39.50 -5.29 11.06
C VAL A 363 38.85 -5.53 9.70
N ASN A 364 39.48 -6.36 8.86
CA ASN A 364 38.92 -6.75 7.57
C ASN A 364 37.60 -7.52 7.69
N THR A 365 37.49 -8.44 8.67
CA THR A 365 36.24 -9.17 8.90
C THR A 365 35.13 -8.23 9.39
N LEU A 366 35.43 -7.33 10.34
CA LEU A 366 34.47 -6.34 10.83
C LEU A 366 34.00 -5.38 9.72
N ASN A 367 34.92 -4.86 8.90
CA ASN A 367 34.59 -3.95 7.80
C ASN A 367 33.72 -4.64 6.73
N SER A 368 34.07 -5.88 6.35
CA SER A 368 33.26 -6.65 5.40
C SER A 368 31.85 -6.92 5.93
N LEU A 369 31.72 -7.13 7.24
CA LEU A 369 30.44 -7.37 7.89
C LEU A 369 29.60 -6.10 7.95
N SER A 370 30.19 -4.95 8.28
CA SER A 370 29.49 -3.66 8.26
C SER A 370 29.04 -3.29 6.85
N GLU A 371 29.88 -3.52 5.83
CA GLU A 371 29.52 -3.27 4.44
C GLU A 371 28.33 -4.14 4.03
N ARG A 372 28.33 -5.42 4.42
CA ARG A 372 27.20 -6.32 4.13
C ARG A 372 25.92 -5.90 4.84
N MET A 373 26.00 -5.42 6.08
CA MET A 373 24.83 -4.90 6.79
C MET A 373 24.27 -3.67 6.09
N LEU A 374 25.13 -2.75 5.65
CA LEU A 374 24.73 -1.55 4.92
C LEU A 374 24.21 -1.87 3.51
N ALA A 375 24.77 -2.87 2.82
CA ALA A 375 24.33 -3.27 1.49
C ALA A 375 22.86 -3.76 1.45
N ASN A 376 22.34 -4.26 2.57
CA ASN A 376 20.95 -4.68 2.69
C ASN A 376 20.00 -3.52 3.07
N VAL A 377 20.54 -2.36 3.46
CA VAL A 377 19.76 -1.17 3.76
C VAL A 377 19.58 -0.40 2.45
N ALA A 378 18.34 0.00 2.14
CA ALA A 378 18.08 0.83 0.97
C ALA A 378 18.91 2.13 1.08
N PRO A 379 19.68 2.50 0.05
CA PRO A 379 20.47 3.73 0.09
C PRO A 379 19.50 4.89 0.33
N SER A 380 19.79 5.68 1.37
CA SER A 380 18.98 6.85 1.73
C SER A 380 19.12 7.95 0.68
N ASP A 381 20.29 7.99 0.05
CA ASP A 381 20.61 8.86 -1.05
C ASP A 381 20.26 8.15 -2.35
N ARG A 382 19.38 8.76 -3.14
CA ARG A 382 19.02 8.23 -4.46
C ARG A 382 20.24 8.45 -5.36
N ASP A 383 21.02 7.40 -5.59
CA ASP A 383 22.02 7.39 -6.66
C ASP A 383 21.30 7.57 -8.00
N THR A 384 21.18 8.82 -8.43
CA THR A 384 21.02 9.15 -9.83
C THR A 384 22.30 8.66 -10.52
N GLY A 385 22.20 7.94 -11.63
CA GLY A 385 23.33 7.25 -12.28
C GLY A 385 24.47 8.18 -12.73
N ALA A 386 25.48 7.63 -13.42
CA ALA A 386 26.79 8.18 -13.77
C ALA A 386 26.94 9.68 -14.18
N GLU A 387 25.87 10.42 -14.50
CA GLU A 387 25.91 11.90 -14.57
C GLU A 387 25.95 12.56 -13.17
N ALA A 388 25.78 11.78 -12.10
CA ALA A 388 25.75 12.26 -10.72
C ALA A 388 27.12 12.35 -10.04
N GLU A 389 28.23 11.96 -10.66
CA GLU A 389 29.56 12.15 -10.04
C GLU A 389 29.96 13.63 -9.99
N GLU A 390 29.62 14.41 -11.03
CA GLU A 390 29.80 15.86 -11.02
C GLU A 390 28.79 16.53 -10.07
N ASP A 391 27.51 16.12 -10.11
CA ASP A 391 26.46 16.66 -9.24
C ASP A 391 26.64 16.29 -7.75
N SER A 392 27.21 15.12 -7.42
CA SER A 392 27.50 14.72 -6.04
C SER A 392 28.62 15.56 -5.46
N THR A 393 29.68 15.79 -6.25
CA THR A 393 30.78 16.70 -5.89
C THR A 393 30.25 18.12 -5.66
N TRP A 394 29.36 18.62 -6.53
CA TRP A 394 28.71 19.92 -6.34
C TRP A 394 27.77 19.96 -5.14
N ALA A 395 27.04 18.87 -4.85
CA ALA A 395 26.15 18.77 -3.71
C ALA A 395 26.91 18.80 -2.37
N GLU A 396 28.11 18.21 -2.32
CA GLU A 396 29.04 18.24 -1.19
C GLU A 396 29.64 19.63 -0.97
N ILE A 397 29.99 20.35 -2.05
CA ILE A 397 30.51 21.72 -2.00
C ILE A 397 29.41 22.74 -1.62
N ALA A 398 28.15 22.45 -1.95
CA ALA A 398 27.04 23.36 -1.72
C ALA A 398 26.68 23.50 -0.23
N LEU A 399 27.27 24.50 0.42
CA LEU A 399 26.98 24.90 1.80
C LEU A 399 25.50 25.29 1.98
N ARG A 400 24.86 24.76 3.02
CA ARG A 400 23.43 25.01 3.31
C ARG A 400 23.11 26.51 3.45
N ASP A 401 24.03 27.30 3.99
CA ASP A 401 23.83 28.73 4.28
C ASP A 401 23.95 29.62 3.03
N LEU A 402 24.62 29.13 1.97
CA LEU A 402 24.76 29.82 0.69
C LEU A 402 23.74 29.36 -0.36
N ARG A 403 22.97 28.30 -0.06
CA ARG A 403 21.83 27.93 -0.90
C ARG A 403 20.77 29.03 -0.74
N GLY A 404 20.29 29.56 -1.85
CA GLY A 404 19.09 30.40 -1.82
C GLY A 404 17.92 29.61 -1.24
N ASP A 405 16.87 30.31 -0.80
CA ASP A 405 15.64 29.66 -0.34
C ASP A 405 15.21 28.61 -1.37
N ALA A 406 14.95 27.39 -0.89
CA ALA A 406 14.50 26.31 -1.76
C ALA A 406 13.31 26.83 -2.57
N LYS A 407 13.38 26.72 -3.91
CA LYS A 407 12.31 27.20 -4.80
C LYS A 407 11.01 26.52 -4.38
N GLU A 408 10.19 27.24 -3.61
CA GLU A 408 8.88 26.75 -3.26
C GLU A 408 8.08 26.73 -4.56
N ASN A 409 7.66 25.54 -4.99
CA ASN A 409 6.75 25.38 -6.13
C ASN A 409 5.34 25.85 -5.72
N LYS A 410 5.22 27.11 -5.30
CA LYS A 410 3.95 27.77 -5.02
C LYS A 410 3.34 28.14 -6.35
N ILE A 411 2.33 27.39 -6.76
CA ILE A 411 1.49 27.77 -7.89
C ILE A 411 0.74 29.05 -7.47
N ILE A 412 1.19 30.20 -7.97
CA ILE A 412 0.52 31.47 -7.70
C ILE A 412 -0.85 31.42 -8.40
N LEU A 413 -1.90 31.23 -7.62
CA LEU A 413 -3.27 31.20 -8.12
C LEU A 413 -3.76 32.63 -8.36
N ASN A 414 -3.62 33.11 -9.60
CA ASN A 414 -4.21 34.39 -10.01
C ASN A 414 -5.72 34.24 -10.24
N ILE A 415 -6.51 34.48 -9.18
CA ILE A 415 -7.98 34.44 -9.23
C ILE A 415 -8.49 35.63 -10.05
N LYS A 416 -9.00 35.38 -11.25
CA LYS A 416 -9.54 36.41 -12.15
C LYS A 416 -10.90 36.98 -11.71
N GLU A 417 -11.72 36.21 -11.00
CA GLU A 417 -13.09 36.58 -10.62
C GLU A 417 -13.31 36.55 -9.09
N GLN A 418 -12.59 37.38 -8.33
CA GLN A 418 -12.73 37.43 -6.87
C GLN A 418 -14.18 37.76 -6.42
N ASN A 419 -14.86 38.67 -7.13
CA ASN A 419 -16.23 39.08 -6.79
C ASN A 419 -17.24 37.92 -6.88
N ARG A 420 -17.03 36.98 -7.82
CA ARG A 420 -17.92 35.82 -8.00
C ARG A 420 -17.69 34.75 -6.91
N PHE A 421 -16.47 34.67 -6.37
CA PHE A 421 -16.16 33.81 -5.23
C PHE A 421 -16.91 34.25 -3.96
N PHE A 422 -17.02 35.56 -3.71
CA PHE A 422 -17.79 36.09 -2.59
C PHE A 422 -19.32 35.98 -2.80
N ALA A 423 -19.80 36.07 -4.04
CA ALA A 423 -21.23 35.95 -4.34
C ALA A 423 -21.78 34.51 -4.27
N LYS A 424 -20.96 33.48 -4.57
CA LYS A 424 -21.41 32.07 -4.62
C LYS A 424 -21.61 31.40 -3.26
N LYS A 425 -21.09 31.95 -2.17
CA LYS A 425 -21.33 31.37 -0.83
C LYS A 425 -22.76 31.59 -0.32
N ASP A 426 -23.50 32.50 -0.94
CA ASP A 426 -24.90 32.79 -0.64
C ASP A 426 -25.84 32.19 -1.71
N GLU A 427 -25.75 30.88 -1.99
CA GLU A 427 -26.71 30.22 -2.89
C GLU A 427 -28.16 30.34 -2.38
N ALA A 428 -28.34 30.45 -1.07
CA ALA A 428 -29.51 31.09 -0.49
C ALA A 428 -29.10 32.51 -0.04
N LYS A 429 -29.44 33.53 -0.83
CA LYS A 429 -29.41 34.92 -0.36
C LYS A 429 -30.06 34.92 1.03
N SER A 430 -29.33 35.35 2.07
CA SER A 430 -29.87 35.36 3.43
C SER A 430 -31.24 36.05 3.41
N ALA A 431 -32.18 35.61 4.27
CA ALA A 431 -33.52 36.20 4.30
C ALA A 431 -33.46 37.74 4.41
N ASN A 432 -32.44 38.25 5.10
CA ASN A 432 -32.11 39.66 5.20
C ASN A 432 -31.64 40.25 3.86
N ALA A 433 -30.73 39.60 3.13
CA ALA A 433 -30.32 40.06 1.80
C ALA A 433 -31.48 40.09 0.78
N LEU A 434 -32.42 39.14 0.87
CA LEU A 434 -33.65 39.17 0.07
C LEU A 434 -34.61 40.29 0.49
N ALA A 435 -34.67 40.61 1.79
CA ALA A 435 -35.45 41.73 2.30
C ALA A 435 -34.83 43.08 1.91
N PHE A 436 -33.52 43.25 2.06
CA PHE A 436 -32.77 44.45 1.70
C PHE A 436 -32.78 44.70 0.18
N ALA A 437 -32.76 43.64 -0.63
CA ALA A 437 -32.89 43.76 -2.08
C ALA A 437 -34.26 44.31 -2.55
N LYS A 438 -35.30 44.24 -1.70
CA LYS A 438 -36.62 44.80 -1.97
C LYS A 438 -36.79 46.23 -1.44
N GLN A 439 -35.87 46.70 -0.59
CA GLN A 439 -35.96 48.03 0.02
C GLN A 439 -35.25 49.07 -0.85
N ASN A 440 -35.86 50.26 -0.97
CA ASN A 440 -35.23 51.39 -1.61
C ASN A 440 -34.24 52.06 -0.65
N PRO A 441 -32.96 52.26 -1.05
CA PRO A 441 -31.95 52.84 -0.17
C PRO A 441 -32.27 54.26 0.31
N SER A 442 -32.94 55.06 -0.52
CA SER A 442 -33.35 56.44 -0.19
C SER A 442 -34.35 56.48 0.95
N ASP A 443 -35.33 55.56 0.92
CA ASP A 443 -36.45 55.54 1.85
C ASP A 443 -35.96 55.03 3.21
N VAL A 444 -35.08 54.01 3.19
CA VAL A 444 -34.41 53.51 4.41
C VAL A 444 -33.51 54.57 5.04
N LEU A 445 -32.77 55.35 4.23
CA LEU A 445 -31.94 56.44 4.75
C LEU A 445 -32.78 57.55 5.37
N PHE A 446 -33.91 57.88 4.76
CA PHE A 446 -34.86 58.85 5.29
C PHE A 446 -35.44 58.37 6.62
N ASP A 447 -35.91 57.13 6.68
CA ASP A 447 -36.45 56.53 7.91
C ASP A 447 -35.40 56.49 9.03
N ILE A 448 -34.15 56.13 8.73
CA ILE A 448 -33.04 56.14 9.70
C ILE A 448 -32.74 57.57 10.19
N GLN A 449 -32.79 58.57 9.31
CA GLN A 449 -32.58 59.97 9.70
C GLN A 449 -33.70 60.44 10.62
N THR A 450 -34.97 60.12 10.30
CA THR A 450 -36.11 60.46 11.18
C THR A 450 -36.07 59.71 12.50
N ASP A 451 -35.63 58.45 12.51
CA ASP A 451 -35.45 57.69 13.75
C ASP A 451 -34.32 58.30 14.60
N LEU A 452 -33.21 58.69 13.99
CA LEU A 452 -32.10 59.34 14.70
C LEU A 452 -32.51 60.68 15.34
N GLU A 453 -33.42 61.42 14.70
CA GLU A 453 -33.99 62.66 15.24
C GLU A 453 -34.98 62.42 16.39
N THR A 454 -35.61 61.24 16.46
CA THR A 454 -36.59 60.89 17.50
C THR A 454 -36.01 60.16 18.70
N ILE A 455 -34.74 59.72 18.65
CA ILE A 455 -34.06 59.07 19.78
C ILE A 455 -33.85 60.07 20.91
N GLU A 456 -34.35 59.74 22.10
CA GLU A 456 -34.18 60.55 23.30
C GLU A 456 -32.70 60.74 23.64
N THR A 457 -32.28 62.01 23.72
CA THR A 457 -30.94 62.38 24.18
C THR A 457 -30.89 62.32 25.69
N ASP A 458 -29.88 61.65 26.24
CA ASP A 458 -29.52 61.77 27.64
C ASP A 458 -29.13 63.24 27.89
N GLY A 459 -29.61 63.85 28.98
CA GLY A 459 -29.47 65.29 29.26
C GLY A 459 -28.04 65.85 29.31
N ALA A 460 -27.02 65.01 29.07
CA ALA A 460 -25.61 65.35 28.86
C ALA A 460 -25.20 65.44 27.37
N GLY A 461 -26.16 65.42 26.42
CA GLY A 461 -25.88 65.53 24.98
C GLY A 461 -25.43 64.21 24.32
N GLY A 462 -25.63 63.07 24.99
CA GLY A 462 -25.41 61.72 24.44
C GLY A 462 -26.73 61.07 24.01
N LEU A 463 -26.68 60.11 23.09
CA LEU A 463 -27.86 59.30 22.74
C LEU A 463 -28.15 58.31 23.88
N ASN A 464 -29.40 58.23 24.35
CA ASN A 464 -29.79 57.24 25.36
C ASN A 464 -29.98 55.86 24.72
N LEU A 465 -28.85 55.17 24.48
CA LEU A 465 -28.81 53.83 23.88
C LEU A 465 -29.59 52.79 24.70
N ARG A 466 -29.73 52.97 26.02
CA ARG A 466 -30.49 52.03 26.88
C ARG A 466 -31.99 52.08 26.60
N ALA A 467 -32.53 53.28 26.46
CA ALA A 467 -33.93 53.49 26.08
C ALA A 467 -34.19 53.06 24.62
N GLY A 468 -33.29 53.43 23.70
CA GLY A 468 -33.39 53.06 22.27
C GLY A 468 -33.27 51.56 21.97
N ILE A 469 -32.52 50.79 22.78
CA ILE A 469 -32.45 49.32 22.68
C ILE A 469 -33.64 48.65 23.42
N GLY A 470 -34.46 49.42 24.16
CA GLY A 470 -35.62 48.90 24.89
C GLY A 470 -35.24 48.08 26.13
N ILE A 471 -34.09 48.37 26.76
CA ILE A 471 -33.67 47.71 28.00
C ILE A 471 -34.41 48.36 29.17
N VAL A 472 -35.56 47.80 29.52
CA VAL A 472 -36.29 48.14 30.75
C VAL A 472 -35.96 47.08 31.79
N ASP A 473 -34.99 47.35 32.67
CA ASP A 473 -34.57 46.39 33.72
C ASP A 473 -35.68 46.17 34.78
N ASP A 474 -36.62 47.11 34.92
CA ASP A 474 -37.74 47.08 35.89
C ASP A 474 -39.05 46.51 35.31
N SER A 475 -39.07 46.03 34.06
CA SER A 475 -40.28 45.42 33.47
C SER A 475 -40.44 44.00 34.00
N ASP A 476 -41.21 43.86 35.09
CA ASP A 476 -41.58 42.56 35.65
C ASP A 476 -42.43 41.80 34.61
N SER A 477 -42.02 40.59 34.26
CA SER A 477 -42.54 39.86 33.11
C SER A 477 -43.92 39.22 33.32
N ASP A 478 -44.66 39.68 34.32
CA ASP A 478 -45.94 39.10 34.75
C ASP A 478 -47.11 40.08 34.67
N ASP A 479 -46.89 41.32 34.21
CA ASP A 479 -48.01 42.23 34.01
C ASP A 479 -48.73 41.93 32.68
N GLY A 480 -50.04 41.72 32.76
CA GLY A 480 -50.92 41.17 31.72
C GLY A 480 -51.14 42.06 30.48
N GLY A 481 -50.14 42.86 30.11
CA GLY A 481 -50.12 43.67 28.90
C GLY A 481 -49.63 42.90 27.66
N THR A 482 -50.18 43.27 26.51
CA THR A 482 -49.89 42.69 25.18
C THR A 482 -48.44 42.25 24.98
N ARG A 483 -48.25 40.95 24.68
CA ARG A 483 -46.94 40.34 24.37
C ARG A 483 -46.25 41.12 23.25
N ARG A 484 -45.23 41.91 23.58
CA ARG A 484 -44.40 42.61 22.59
C ARG A 484 -43.51 41.58 21.86
N PRO A 485 -43.27 41.74 20.54
CA PRO A 485 -42.38 40.84 19.81
C PRO A 485 -40.97 40.89 20.41
N PRO A 486 -40.27 39.74 20.50
CA PRO A 486 -38.94 39.68 21.10
C PRO A 486 -37.96 40.53 20.28
N HIS A 487 -37.43 41.59 20.91
CA HIS A 487 -36.40 42.45 20.33
C HIS A 487 -35.01 42.12 20.89
N VAL A 488 -33.97 42.50 20.15
CA VAL A 488 -32.56 42.33 20.54
C VAL A 488 -32.30 43.09 21.84
N GLY A 489 -31.78 42.42 22.88
CA GLY A 489 -31.55 43.01 24.21
C GLY A 489 -32.66 42.75 25.24
N SER A 490 -33.86 42.32 24.81
CA SER A 490 -34.94 41.93 25.71
C SER A 490 -34.53 40.77 26.64
N ARG A 491 -35.10 40.70 27.85
CA ARG A 491 -34.83 39.61 28.83
C ARG A 491 -35.16 38.23 28.25
N ALA A 492 -36.20 38.13 27.41
CA ALA A 492 -36.56 36.89 26.71
C ALA A 492 -35.50 36.46 25.68
N ALA A 493 -34.97 37.39 24.89
CA ALA A 493 -33.87 37.11 23.96
C ALA A 493 -32.58 36.73 24.70
N ARG A 494 -32.26 37.42 25.81
CA ARG A 494 -31.13 37.06 26.69
C ARG A 494 -31.29 35.66 27.29
N LYS A 495 -32.50 35.29 27.71
CA LYS A 495 -32.80 33.95 28.21
C LYS A 495 -32.65 32.89 27.12
N ALA A 496 -33.21 33.11 25.93
CA ALA A 496 -33.08 32.18 24.80
C ALA A 496 -31.61 32.01 24.37
N ALA A 497 -30.84 33.09 24.30
CA ALA A 497 -29.41 33.03 24.01
C ALA A 497 -28.64 32.30 25.12
N GLY A 498 -28.98 32.55 26.39
CA GLY A 498 -28.39 31.83 27.53
C GLY A 498 -28.69 30.33 27.50
N ASP A 499 -29.93 29.95 27.17
CA ASP A 499 -30.34 28.55 27.01
C ASP A 499 -29.57 27.87 25.86
N ASP A 500 -29.36 28.57 24.74
CA ASP A 500 -28.60 28.06 23.60
C ASP A 500 -27.10 27.90 23.90
N ILE A 501 -26.49 28.89 24.57
CA ILE A 501 -25.11 28.79 25.08
C ILE A 501 -24.96 27.59 26.02
N MET A 502 -25.89 27.44 26.97
CA MET A 502 -25.84 26.34 27.93
C MET A 502 -26.03 24.99 27.24
N LYS A 503 -26.90 24.91 26.23
CA LYS A 503 -27.06 23.72 25.38
C LYS A 503 -25.76 23.39 24.64
N GLY A 504 -25.11 24.38 24.04
CA GLY A 504 -23.82 24.23 23.36
C GLY A 504 -22.69 23.77 24.31
N ILE A 505 -22.63 24.32 25.53
CA ILE A 505 -21.68 23.90 26.57
C ILE A 505 -21.93 22.44 26.98
N ARG A 506 -23.19 22.04 27.19
CA ARG A 506 -23.54 20.64 27.50
C ARG A 506 -23.13 19.70 26.36
N GLN A 507 -23.38 20.08 25.11
CA GLN A 507 -23.01 19.29 23.94
C GLN A 507 -21.49 19.13 23.80
N ARG A 508 -20.71 20.21 23.93
CA ARG A 508 -19.23 20.13 23.93
C ARG A 508 -18.70 19.30 25.08
N ARG A 509 -19.29 19.42 26.26
CA ARG A 509 -18.90 18.61 27.42
C ARG A 509 -19.13 17.11 27.17
N ALA A 510 -20.30 16.75 26.63
CA ALA A 510 -20.62 15.37 26.26
C ALA A 510 -19.69 14.82 25.17
N GLN A 511 -19.31 15.64 24.18
CA GLN A 511 -18.36 15.23 23.13
C GLN A 511 -16.93 15.03 23.66
N LYS A 512 -16.48 15.89 24.58
CA LYS A 512 -15.08 15.87 25.06
C LYS A 512 -14.83 14.85 26.17
N TYR A 513 -15.80 14.65 27.05
CA TYR A 513 -15.63 13.82 28.25
C TYR A 513 -16.49 12.55 28.25
N GLY A 514 -17.29 12.32 27.19
CA GLY A 514 -18.40 11.38 27.25
C GLY A 514 -19.48 11.89 28.23
N ASP A 515 -20.68 11.33 28.16
CA ASP A 515 -21.61 11.47 29.29
C ASP A 515 -20.99 10.69 30.45
N THR A 516 -20.73 11.31 31.61
CA THR A 516 -20.10 10.65 32.77
C THR A 516 -20.92 9.46 33.30
N ALA A 517 -22.10 9.23 32.75
CA ALA A 517 -23.03 8.13 33.04
C ALA A 517 -23.18 7.12 31.89
N ALA A 518 -22.50 7.29 30.75
CA ALA A 518 -22.51 6.31 29.66
C ALA A 518 -21.33 5.36 29.85
N ASP A 519 -21.62 4.18 30.40
CA ASP A 519 -20.73 3.03 30.32
C ASP A 519 -20.47 2.75 28.82
N GLU A 520 -19.20 2.73 28.41
CA GLU A 520 -18.79 2.52 27.00
C GLU A 520 -19.34 1.19 26.45
N SER A 521 -19.55 0.22 27.34
CA SER A 521 -20.18 -1.07 27.03
C SER A 521 -21.69 -0.99 26.78
N ARG A 522 -22.37 0.10 27.17
CA ARG A 522 -23.83 0.29 27.09
C ARG A 522 -24.19 1.68 26.58
N PRO A 523 -23.95 1.98 25.29
CA PRO A 523 -24.25 3.29 24.72
C PRO A 523 -25.73 3.63 24.88
N MET A 524 -26.02 4.81 25.44
CA MET A 524 -27.38 5.28 25.77
C MET A 524 -28.25 4.30 26.61
N GLY A 525 -27.63 3.38 27.36
CA GLY A 525 -28.34 2.38 28.16
C GLY A 525 -28.84 1.17 27.36
N LEU A 526 -28.32 0.95 26.14
CA LEU A 526 -28.62 -0.26 25.37
C LEU A 526 -27.91 -1.49 25.95
N PRO A 527 -28.53 -2.68 25.91
CA PRO A 527 -27.85 -3.95 26.19
C PRO A 527 -26.68 -4.18 25.23
N VAL A 528 -25.62 -4.86 25.70
CA VAL A 528 -24.39 -5.12 24.94
C VAL A 528 -24.69 -5.81 23.60
N GLU A 529 -25.54 -6.85 23.60
CA GLU A 529 -25.90 -7.58 22.38
C GLU A 529 -26.59 -6.69 21.33
N VAL A 530 -27.48 -5.80 21.78
CA VAL A 530 -28.19 -4.87 20.89
C VAL A 530 -27.23 -3.79 20.38
N ALA A 531 -26.30 -3.34 21.21
CA ALA A 531 -25.27 -2.38 20.83
C ALA A 531 -24.31 -2.96 19.79
N GLU A 532 -23.84 -4.19 19.97
CA GLU A 532 -23.00 -4.90 18.99
C GLU A 532 -23.75 -5.09 17.65
N ARG A 533 -25.04 -5.45 17.68
CA ARG A 533 -25.86 -5.52 16.47
C ARG A 533 -26.06 -4.15 15.82
N CYS A 534 -26.22 -3.08 16.60
CA CYS A 534 -26.27 -1.72 16.07
C CYS A 534 -24.95 -1.33 15.40
N GLN A 535 -23.80 -1.68 15.99
CA GLN A 535 -22.48 -1.45 15.39
C GLN A 535 -22.30 -2.24 14.09
N LEU A 536 -22.69 -3.51 14.07
CA LEU A 536 -22.59 -4.35 12.88
C LEU A 536 -23.49 -3.83 11.75
N THR A 537 -24.76 -3.52 12.06
CA THR A 537 -25.70 -2.95 11.08
C THR A 537 -25.25 -1.59 10.59
N HIS A 538 -24.68 -0.75 11.46
CA HIS A 538 -24.03 0.50 11.08
C HIS A 538 -22.91 0.27 10.08
N ALA A 539 -21.94 -0.58 10.42
CA ALA A 539 -20.82 -0.89 9.56
C ALA A 539 -21.27 -1.41 8.20
N THR A 540 -22.23 -2.35 8.14
CA THR A 540 -22.70 -2.89 6.87
C THR A 540 -23.57 -1.92 6.08
N THR A 541 -24.37 -1.06 6.73
CA THR A 541 -25.07 0.04 6.02
C THR A 541 -24.09 1.03 5.40
N VAL A 542 -23.02 1.36 6.12
CA VAL A 542 -21.97 2.26 5.63
C VAL A 542 -21.24 1.64 4.44
N GLU A 543 -21.03 0.32 4.43
CA GLU A 543 -20.47 -0.36 3.25
C GLU A 543 -21.33 -0.24 2.00
N PHE A 544 -22.63 -0.51 2.11
CA PHE A 544 -23.54 -0.32 0.98
C PHE A 544 -23.58 1.15 0.53
N LEU A 545 -23.44 2.09 1.47
CA LEU A 545 -23.37 3.52 1.13
C LEU A 545 -22.08 3.86 0.37
N HIS A 546 -20.91 3.30 0.76
CA HIS A 546 -19.67 3.46 0.02
C HIS A 546 -19.77 2.85 -1.39
N GLN A 547 -20.34 1.64 -1.51
CA GLN A 547 -20.57 0.99 -2.79
C GLN A 547 -21.48 1.82 -3.68
N PHE A 548 -22.57 2.35 -3.12
CA PHE A 548 -23.49 3.25 -3.81
C PHE A 548 -22.78 4.50 -4.33
N TRP A 549 -22.05 5.25 -3.49
CA TRP A 549 -21.39 6.47 -3.94
C TRP A 549 -20.26 6.22 -4.94
N ASN A 550 -19.52 5.11 -4.78
CA ASN A 550 -18.51 4.70 -5.74
C ASN A 550 -19.10 4.32 -7.10
N ALA A 551 -20.34 3.84 -7.16
CA ALA A 551 -21.06 3.59 -8.41
C ALA A 551 -21.70 4.87 -8.96
N PHE A 552 -22.34 5.65 -8.09
CA PHE A 552 -23.16 6.80 -8.47
C PHE A 552 -22.30 7.95 -9.02
N LEU A 553 -21.09 8.11 -8.48
CA LEU A 553 -20.16 9.16 -8.89
C LEU A 553 -19.15 8.69 -9.95
N SER A 554 -19.13 7.42 -10.36
CA SER A 554 -18.16 6.97 -11.36
C SER A 554 -18.50 7.45 -12.78
N GLY A 555 -19.78 7.73 -13.06
CA GLY A 555 -20.23 8.19 -14.38
C GLY A 555 -20.22 7.09 -15.45
N ASP A 556 -20.02 5.82 -15.06
CA ASP A 556 -19.97 4.70 -15.99
C ASP A 556 -21.39 4.16 -16.27
N PRO A 557 -21.84 4.12 -17.55
CA PRO A 557 -23.19 3.66 -17.89
C PRO A 557 -23.41 2.18 -17.58
N ASP A 558 -22.36 1.35 -17.66
CA ASP A 558 -22.45 -0.10 -17.40
C ASP A 558 -22.82 -0.41 -15.94
N ARG A 559 -22.58 0.53 -15.02
CA ARG A 559 -22.87 0.38 -13.58
C ARG A 559 -24.25 0.90 -13.19
N ALA A 560 -25.04 1.40 -14.15
CA ALA A 560 -26.40 1.89 -13.89
C ALA A 560 -27.33 0.78 -13.35
N ASN A 561 -27.20 -0.44 -13.88
CA ASN A 561 -27.96 -1.59 -13.38
C ASN A 561 -27.57 -1.93 -11.93
N GLU A 562 -26.29 -1.85 -11.58
CA GLU A 562 -25.81 -2.05 -10.21
C GLU A 562 -26.42 -1.02 -9.25
N LEU A 563 -26.57 0.23 -9.68
CA LEU A 563 -27.14 1.31 -8.87
C LEU A 563 -28.57 1.05 -8.44
N GLN A 564 -29.42 0.51 -9.32
CA GLN A 564 -30.80 0.17 -8.96
C GLN A 564 -30.84 -0.83 -7.80
N TYR A 565 -30.00 -1.86 -7.84
CA TYR A 565 -29.91 -2.88 -6.78
C TYR A 565 -29.29 -2.33 -5.50
N LEU A 566 -28.29 -1.45 -5.61
CA LEU A 566 -27.71 -0.79 -4.44
C LEU A 566 -28.73 0.13 -3.76
N VAL A 567 -29.58 0.84 -4.51
CA VAL A 567 -30.65 1.66 -3.91
C VAL A 567 -31.66 0.78 -3.16
N GLU A 568 -31.99 -0.40 -3.70
CA GLU A 568 -32.82 -1.37 -2.99
C GLU A 568 -32.14 -1.88 -1.72
N SER A 569 -30.83 -2.19 -1.77
CA SER A 569 -30.08 -2.60 -0.58
C SER A 569 -30.03 -1.50 0.48
N LEU A 570 -29.91 -0.22 0.08
CA LEU A 570 -30.01 0.93 0.98
C LEU A 570 -31.40 1.01 1.64
N LYS A 571 -32.49 0.74 0.91
CA LYS A 571 -33.85 0.67 1.51
C LYS A 571 -33.95 -0.46 2.53
N ARG A 572 -33.54 -1.67 2.17
CA ARG A 572 -33.50 -2.83 3.08
C ARG A 572 -32.62 -2.56 4.31
N SER A 573 -31.54 -1.80 4.14
CA SER A 573 -30.66 -1.41 5.24
C SER A 573 -31.35 -0.46 6.23
N ALA A 574 -32.22 0.44 5.77
CA ALA A 574 -33.06 1.29 6.63
C ALA A 574 -34.11 0.46 7.39
N GLU A 575 -34.75 -0.50 6.71
CA GLU A 575 -35.68 -1.44 7.35
C GLU A 575 -35.00 -2.27 8.44
N ARG A 576 -33.77 -2.73 8.19
CA ARG A 576 -32.97 -3.46 9.19
C ARG A 576 -32.64 -2.60 10.41
N ILE A 577 -32.32 -1.32 10.24
CA ILE A 577 -32.13 -0.38 11.36
C ILE A 577 -33.42 -0.27 12.18
N HIS A 578 -34.58 -0.18 11.52
CA HIS A 578 -35.87 -0.17 12.22
C HIS A 578 -36.16 -1.48 12.94
N ALA A 579 -35.83 -2.64 12.36
CA ALA A 579 -35.99 -3.94 13.00
C ALA A 579 -35.12 -4.10 14.26
N VAL A 580 -33.87 -3.63 14.23
CA VAL A 580 -33.00 -3.60 15.42
C VAL A 580 -33.56 -2.64 16.47
N ALA A 581 -34.14 -1.51 16.05
CA ALA A 581 -34.77 -0.58 16.97
C ALA A 581 -36.03 -1.19 17.65
N ASP A 582 -36.78 -2.03 16.93
CA ASP A 582 -37.93 -2.76 17.50
C ASP A 582 -37.51 -3.89 18.44
N GLU A 583 -36.41 -4.58 18.14
CA GLU A 583 -35.81 -5.55 19.06
C GLU A 583 -35.29 -4.87 20.34
N ALA A 584 -34.66 -3.70 20.21
CA ALA A 584 -34.24 -2.90 21.36
C ALA A 584 -35.43 -2.51 22.24
N GLU A 585 -36.59 -2.20 21.65
CA GLU A 585 -37.81 -1.91 22.42
C GLU A 585 -38.32 -3.16 23.16
N LYS A 586 -38.33 -4.32 22.51
CA LYS A 586 -38.73 -5.59 23.14
C LYS A 586 -37.85 -5.94 24.33
N THR A 587 -36.52 -5.84 24.16
CA THR A 587 -35.56 -6.11 25.25
C THR A 587 -35.71 -5.12 26.41
N ARG A 588 -35.97 -3.83 26.12
CA ARG A 588 -36.31 -2.85 27.15
C ARG A 588 -37.60 -3.22 27.89
N ASP A 589 -38.64 -3.64 27.16
CA ASP A 589 -39.91 -4.04 27.76
C ASP A 589 -39.79 -5.32 28.60
N ASP A 590 -38.91 -6.25 28.21
CA ASP A 590 -38.54 -7.42 29.03
C ASP A 590 -37.87 -7.01 30.34
N ILE A 591 -36.92 -6.06 30.29
CA ILE A 591 -36.25 -5.51 31.49
C ILE A 591 -37.27 -4.83 32.40
N ILE A 592 -38.16 -4.00 31.84
CA ILE A 592 -39.24 -3.34 32.59
C ILE A 592 -40.17 -4.40 33.22
N ARG A 593 -40.52 -5.47 32.50
CA ARG A 593 -41.35 -6.57 33.02
C ARG A 593 -40.64 -7.33 34.15
N ALA A 594 -39.34 -7.60 34.02
CA ALA A 594 -38.55 -8.24 35.05
C ALA A 594 -38.46 -7.39 36.32
N LYS A 595 -38.20 -6.08 36.17
CA LYS A 595 -38.19 -5.12 37.29
C LYS A 595 -39.55 -5.00 37.98
N LYS A 596 -40.64 -4.99 37.22
CA LYS A 596 -42.00 -5.03 37.79
C LYS A 596 -42.23 -6.29 38.63
N LYS A 597 -41.77 -7.46 38.16
CA LYS A 597 -41.86 -8.73 38.91
C LYS A 597 -41.02 -8.68 40.19
N GLU A 598 -39.78 -8.20 40.12
CA GLU A 598 -38.89 -8.04 41.27
C GLU A 598 -39.50 -7.13 42.35
N ILE A 599 -40.10 -6.00 41.95
CA ILE A 599 -40.79 -5.08 42.87
C ILE A 599 -42.02 -5.75 43.50
N MET A 600 -42.78 -6.53 42.73
CA MET A 600 -43.94 -7.29 43.22
C MET A 600 -43.52 -8.36 44.24
N ASP A 601 -42.46 -9.11 43.96
CA ASP A 601 -41.97 -10.17 44.84
C ASP A 601 -41.33 -9.60 46.11
N HIS A 602 -40.58 -8.49 46.00
CA HIS A 602 -40.10 -7.75 47.16
C HIS A 602 -41.25 -7.23 48.04
N TYR A 603 -42.32 -6.72 47.42
CA TYR A 603 -43.51 -6.27 48.15
C TYR A 603 -44.20 -7.43 48.88
N LYS A 604 -44.36 -8.59 48.22
CA LYS A 604 -44.91 -9.80 48.85
C LYS A 604 -44.04 -10.29 50.02
N ALA A 605 -42.72 -10.22 49.89
CA ALA A 605 -41.78 -10.69 50.92
C ALA A 605 -41.65 -9.75 52.12
N THR A 606 -41.70 -8.43 51.91
CA THR A 606 -41.36 -7.44 52.95
C THR A 606 -42.52 -6.53 53.37
N GLY A 607 -43.64 -6.55 52.65
CA GLY A 607 -44.78 -5.65 52.85
C GLY A 607 -44.49 -4.17 52.51
N LYS A 608 -43.26 -3.84 52.07
CA LYS A 608 -42.82 -2.46 51.79
C LYS A 608 -42.71 -2.23 50.28
N LYS A 609 -43.40 -1.19 49.80
CA LYS A 609 -43.33 -0.78 48.39
C LYS A 609 -42.04 0.00 48.12
N ILE A 610 -41.30 -0.41 47.10
CA ILE A 610 -40.15 0.35 46.59
C ILE A 610 -40.70 1.65 45.98
N ARG A 611 -40.36 2.79 46.59
CA ARG A 611 -40.76 4.13 46.13
C ARG A 611 -39.71 4.66 45.14
N GLY A 612 -40.15 5.31 44.06
CA GLY A 612 -39.28 6.07 43.15
C GLY A 612 -38.95 5.41 41.80
N TRP A 613 -39.34 4.14 41.56
CA TRP A 613 -39.16 3.52 40.25
C TRP A 613 -40.34 3.81 39.31
N ARG A 614 -40.03 4.25 38.08
CA ARG A 614 -41.00 4.42 36.97
C ARG A 614 -40.43 3.73 35.73
N PRO A 615 -41.29 3.15 34.85
CA PRO A 615 -40.84 2.54 33.60
C PRO A 615 -40.02 3.49 32.70
N GLU A 616 -40.31 4.79 32.75
CA GLU A 616 -39.62 5.83 31.98
C GLU A 616 -38.17 6.10 32.42
N HIS A 617 -37.78 5.61 33.61
CA HIS A 617 -36.41 5.76 34.11
C HIS A 617 -35.45 4.75 33.45
N GLU A 618 -35.96 3.67 32.85
CA GLU A 618 -35.14 2.70 32.13
C GLU A 618 -34.70 3.32 30.78
N LYS A 619 -33.39 3.60 30.68
CA LYS A 619 -32.76 4.13 29.46
C LYS A 619 -32.66 3.03 28.39
N GLY A 620 -32.55 3.41 27.12
CA GLY A 620 -32.48 2.48 25.99
C GLY A 620 -33.79 2.33 25.21
N GLY A 621 -33.87 1.29 24.37
CA GLY A 621 -35.01 1.01 23.49
C GLY A 621 -34.91 1.65 22.10
N ARG A 622 -36.05 1.69 21.39
CA ARG A 622 -36.15 2.19 20.01
C ARG A 622 -35.63 3.61 19.87
N LYS A 623 -35.94 4.49 20.83
CA LYS A 623 -35.50 5.89 20.81
C LYS A 623 -33.99 6.04 20.88
N ALA A 624 -33.30 5.18 21.64
CA ALA A 624 -31.86 5.20 21.76
C ALA A 624 -31.18 4.72 20.47
N VAL A 625 -31.66 3.61 19.88
CA VAL A 625 -31.14 3.11 18.60
C VAL A 625 -31.34 4.13 17.48
N LEU A 626 -32.53 4.71 17.36
CA LEU A 626 -32.81 5.73 16.35
C LEU A 626 -31.99 7.01 16.55
N ALA A 627 -31.68 7.39 17.79
CA ALA A 627 -30.81 8.54 18.06
C ALA A 627 -29.35 8.26 17.65
N ILE A 628 -28.83 7.06 17.93
CA ILE A 628 -27.48 6.65 17.53
C ILE A 628 -27.38 6.53 16.00
N MET A 629 -28.40 5.96 15.36
CA MET A 629 -28.46 5.72 13.92
C MET A 629 -29.09 6.86 13.11
N GLN A 630 -29.38 8.01 13.73
CA GLN A 630 -29.99 9.14 13.04
C GLN A 630 -29.11 9.63 11.87
N PRO A 631 -27.78 9.83 12.03
CA PRO A 631 -26.94 10.30 10.94
C PRO A 631 -26.89 9.33 9.76
N THR A 632 -26.91 8.02 10.02
CA THR A 632 -26.95 7.03 8.94
C THR A 632 -28.29 7.01 8.23
N LEU A 633 -29.40 7.12 8.95
CA LEU A 633 -30.73 7.25 8.33
C LEU A 633 -30.84 8.51 7.46
N GLU A 634 -30.24 9.63 7.89
CA GLU A 634 -30.17 10.86 7.08
C GLU A 634 -29.29 10.67 5.83
N ALA A 635 -28.14 10.00 5.96
CA ALA A 635 -27.28 9.66 4.83
C ALA A 635 -27.97 8.74 3.82
N LEU A 636 -28.72 7.73 4.29
CA LEU A 636 -29.52 6.84 3.46
C LEU A 636 -30.62 7.60 2.71
N LYS A 637 -31.35 8.48 3.40
CA LYS A 637 -32.37 9.34 2.78
C LYS A 637 -31.77 10.26 1.71
N ARG A 638 -30.60 10.82 1.97
CA ARG A 638 -29.89 11.66 1.00
C ARG A 638 -29.46 10.87 -0.24
N ALA A 639 -28.84 9.69 -0.05
CA ALA A 639 -28.46 8.82 -1.16
C ALA A 639 -29.66 8.44 -2.04
N GLN A 640 -30.77 8.04 -1.42
CA GLN A 640 -32.01 7.72 -2.13
C GLN A 640 -32.61 8.93 -2.85
N GLY A 641 -32.62 10.10 -2.21
CA GLY A 641 -33.12 11.34 -2.80
C GLY A 641 -32.26 11.80 -3.98
N ASP A 642 -30.95 11.69 -3.89
CA ASP A 642 -30.01 12.07 -4.95
C ASP A 642 -30.16 11.14 -6.16
N TYR A 643 -30.32 9.83 -5.92
CA TYR A 643 -30.64 8.87 -6.98
C TYR A 643 -31.98 9.17 -7.67
N GLN A 644 -33.04 9.43 -6.90
CA GLN A 644 -34.36 9.78 -7.46
C GLN A 644 -34.31 11.06 -8.29
N ARG A 645 -33.55 12.07 -7.84
CA ARG A 645 -33.34 13.31 -8.59
C ARG A 645 -32.58 13.07 -9.90
N ALA A 646 -31.55 12.23 -9.87
CA ALA A 646 -30.81 11.86 -11.08
C ALA A 646 -31.68 11.09 -12.08
N LEU A 647 -32.43 10.09 -11.60
CA LEU A 647 -33.35 9.30 -12.42
C LEU A 647 -34.46 10.16 -13.05
N ALA A 648 -34.99 11.13 -12.30
CA ALA A 648 -35.94 12.10 -12.83
C ALA A 648 -35.33 13.03 -13.90
N ALA A 649 -34.06 13.42 -13.75
CA ALA A 649 -33.35 14.26 -14.71
C ALA A 649 -33.05 13.51 -16.03
N GLU A 650 -32.83 12.20 -15.97
CA GLU A 650 -32.62 11.34 -17.15
C GLU A 650 -33.93 10.96 -17.87
N GLY A 651 -35.09 11.31 -17.31
CA GLY A 651 -36.40 11.06 -17.93
C GLY A 651 -36.85 9.60 -17.89
N VAL A 652 -36.13 8.73 -17.18
CA VAL A 652 -36.49 7.32 -17.00
C VAL A 652 -37.44 7.23 -15.80
N GLN A 653 -38.76 7.18 -16.03
CA GLN A 653 -39.67 6.76 -14.97
C GLN A 653 -39.50 5.25 -14.76
N LEU A 654 -39.34 4.83 -13.50
CA LEU A 654 -39.42 3.42 -13.10
C LEU A 654 -40.75 2.87 -13.62
N SER A 655 -40.70 2.04 -14.66
CA SER A 655 -41.80 1.17 -15.05
C SER A 655 -42.13 0.31 -13.84
N THR A 656 -43.21 0.66 -13.16
CA THR A 656 -43.85 -0.16 -12.13
C THR A 656 -44.50 -1.37 -12.80
N GLU A 657 -43.69 -2.36 -13.15
CA GLU A 657 -44.16 -3.70 -13.51
C GLU A 657 -43.17 -4.74 -12.95
N ALA A 658 -43.46 -5.21 -11.73
CA ALA A 658 -43.44 -6.60 -11.29
C ALA A 658 -43.69 -6.65 -9.77
#